data_AF-A0A9D9KC42-F1
#
_entry.id   AF-A0A9D9KC42-F1
#
_cell.length_a   1.000
_cell.length_b   1.000
_cell.length_c   1.000
_cell.angle_alpha   90.00
_cell.angle_beta   90.00
_cell.angle_gamma   90.00
#
_symmetry.space_group_name_H-M   'P 1'
#
loop_
_entity.id
_entity.type
_entity.pdbx_description
1 polymer ?
#
loop_
_entity_poly.entity_id
_entity_poly.type
_entity_poly.pdbx_seq_one_letter_code
_entity_poly.pdbx_strand_id
1 'polypeptide(L)'
;NDPNDPNFQDPNNPNDPNFDPNDPNDPDPDPNDSNDPNFDDFVDGLDNPIDLDITMTPADLANANGVIVLEANNDITISTPIANPMGIEILAGRSVNINANLNTASGNGDVSVVANDPGAAAGLRQPGPANIIQAPGASIDAGGGNVLLRIANADAIGDVQVGTITTRGSVEIDANGGNIVRSSASESITADIATFSTMGVGGIGTTNAPIRVSVNTLNVMTGSGGQFFDVIGGRRQEAERDIASDLEADVRVDEADGPQEAPDGESQGEFEGFDDSDGEVDGGFEDDRAEGPDGEMDGGFEDDRAEGSDGEVDERGEDDVAMEDDEGEDDSQEIGDDELDIEFIDGGDIGYGEEVEVVSALEKDRLQEFSAYIGNLSESTLSIQSAREALTDVARQTGTQSAVVYVTLLPSQLELVVFTADARPIRRSVPISRDRVVEVANTLREQLTNPRFQRTDGYLQPAQQLYEWTIEPILPDLEASNVNTILFSMPAGLRSLPIAGLHDGEQFLVEQFSLSLIPSLGLVDTRYRTLQNTGILAMGASEFGGNLAPLPAVPVELTTVTQEWWSGEAFINEAFTRENLVEQRRRHGYSIVHLATHGEFLSFEDSYIQLWDERLHLNQMRKLGWNNPPVELVVLSACRTAVGNEEAELGFAGFAVSAGVKSALASLWYVSDEGTLGLMTEFYSQLRETRTKAEALRQAQLSLLNGDVRVEGGQLRAPGVSTPLALPERSTGAENRDLSHPYYWSGFTMVGSPW
;
A
#
# COMPACT_ATOMS: atom_id res chain seq x y z
N ASN A 1 -14.93 -31.41 -41.69
CA ASN A 1 -15.76 -31.03 -42.86
C ASN A 1 -15.06 -31.38 -44.17
N ASP A 2 -15.19 -32.63 -44.62
CA ASP A 2 -14.96 -33.03 -46.03
C ASP A 2 -16.32 -33.47 -46.61
N PRO A 3 -16.84 -32.82 -47.66
CA PRO A 3 -18.18 -33.06 -48.20
C PRO A 3 -18.32 -34.34 -49.05
N ASN A 4 -17.34 -35.25 -49.06
CA ASN A 4 -17.41 -36.49 -49.85
C ASN A 4 -17.34 -37.79 -49.02
N ASP A 5 -17.63 -37.75 -47.71
CA ASP A 5 -17.72 -38.97 -46.90
C ASP A 5 -19.04 -39.72 -47.18
N PRO A 6 -18.99 -40.99 -47.66
CA PRO A 6 -20.17 -41.80 -47.92
C PRO A 6 -20.92 -42.27 -46.66
N ASN A 7 -20.46 -41.93 -45.45
CA ASN A 7 -21.12 -42.22 -44.17
C ASN A 7 -21.86 -41.02 -43.54
N PHE A 8 -22.07 -39.93 -44.27
CA PHE A 8 -22.81 -38.76 -43.75
C PHE A 8 -24.30 -39.09 -43.53
N GLN A 9 -24.76 -39.04 -42.28
CA GLN A 9 -26.17 -39.16 -41.90
C GLN A 9 -26.80 -37.76 -41.78
N ASP A 10 -28.00 -37.58 -42.35
CA ASP A 10 -28.79 -36.34 -42.23
C ASP A 10 -29.63 -36.40 -40.95
N PRO A 11 -29.33 -35.58 -39.93
CA PRO A 11 -30.01 -35.63 -38.63
C PRO A 11 -31.47 -35.15 -38.67
N ASN A 12 -32.00 -34.71 -39.82
CA ASN A 12 -33.36 -34.18 -39.94
C ASN A 12 -34.35 -35.07 -40.71
N ASN A 13 -34.10 -36.38 -40.85
CA ASN A 13 -35.03 -37.30 -41.49
C ASN A 13 -35.88 -38.10 -40.46
N PRO A 14 -37.15 -37.72 -40.21
CA PRO A 14 -37.99 -38.34 -39.18
C PRO A 14 -38.56 -39.73 -39.55
N ASN A 15 -38.06 -40.38 -40.61
CA ASN A 15 -38.49 -41.71 -41.04
C ASN A 15 -37.32 -42.71 -41.17
N ASP A 16 -36.24 -42.53 -40.41
CA ASP A 16 -35.16 -43.53 -40.39
C ASP A 16 -35.66 -44.86 -39.77
N PRO A 17 -35.68 -45.97 -40.54
CA PRO A 17 -36.17 -47.26 -40.05
C PRO A 17 -35.24 -47.95 -39.03
N ASN A 18 -34.10 -47.36 -38.66
CA ASN A 18 -33.13 -47.95 -37.74
C ASN A 18 -33.10 -47.33 -36.33
N PHE A 19 -33.99 -46.39 -35.98
CA PHE A 19 -34.05 -45.83 -34.63
C PHE A 19 -34.84 -46.74 -33.67
N ASP A 20 -34.13 -47.46 -32.79
CA ASP A 20 -34.71 -48.21 -31.66
C ASP A 20 -34.38 -47.50 -30.34
N PRO A 21 -35.36 -46.87 -29.66
CA PRO A 21 -35.11 -46.07 -28.45
C PRO A 21 -34.75 -46.89 -27.21
N ASN A 22 -34.50 -48.19 -27.33
CA ASN A 22 -34.10 -49.06 -26.22
C ASN A 22 -32.80 -49.85 -26.49
N ASP A 23 -31.99 -49.49 -27.48
CA ASP A 23 -30.67 -50.12 -27.66
C ASP A 23 -29.64 -49.50 -26.69
N PRO A 24 -29.09 -50.27 -25.72
CA PRO A 24 -28.17 -49.74 -24.72
C PRO A 24 -26.72 -49.56 -25.23
N ASN A 25 -26.45 -49.64 -26.55
CA ASN A 25 -25.11 -49.44 -27.11
C ASN A 25 -25.05 -48.37 -28.23
N ASP A 26 -26.01 -47.44 -28.31
CA ASP A 26 -25.96 -46.33 -29.27
C ASP A 26 -25.01 -45.21 -28.77
N PRO A 27 -23.94 -44.82 -29.49
CA PRO A 27 -22.97 -43.85 -29.02
C PRO A 27 -23.10 -42.52 -29.77
N ASP A 28 -23.99 -41.62 -29.34
CA ASP A 28 -23.88 -40.19 -29.69
C ASP A 28 -24.63 -39.30 -28.67
N PRO A 29 -23.93 -38.47 -27.87
CA PRO A 29 -24.57 -37.38 -27.13
C PRO A 29 -24.49 -36.07 -27.94
N ASP A 30 -25.67 -35.51 -28.24
CA ASP A 30 -25.83 -34.13 -28.74
C ASP A 30 -25.33 -33.13 -27.69
N PRO A 31 -24.29 -32.32 -27.97
CA PRO A 31 -23.68 -31.42 -26.99
C PRO A 31 -24.52 -30.18 -26.62
N ASN A 32 -25.78 -30.08 -27.04
CA ASN A 32 -26.65 -28.93 -26.74
C ASN A 32 -27.99 -29.29 -26.04
N ASP A 33 -28.18 -30.51 -25.53
CA ASP A 33 -29.38 -30.85 -24.74
C ASP A 33 -29.18 -30.55 -23.24
N SER A 34 -29.76 -29.44 -22.77
CA SER A 34 -29.67 -28.97 -21.39
C SER A 34 -30.56 -29.74 -20.39
N ASN A 35 -31.17 -30.86 -20.77
CA ASN A 35 -32.04 -31.67 -19.92
C ASN A 35 -31.64 -33.16 -19.82
N ASP A 36 -30.42 -33.53 -20.24
CA ASP A 36 -29.90 -34.89 -20.06
C ASP A 36 -29.49 -35.13 -18.58
N PRO A 37 -30.08 -36.11 -17.88
CA PRO A 37 -29.71 -36.45 -16.50
C PRO A 37 -28.33 -37.09 -16.34
N ASN A 38 -27.57 -37.33 -17.42
CA ASN A 38 -26.16 -37.73 -17.41
C ASN A 38 -25.19 -36.61 -17.84
N PHE A 39 -25.67 -35.37 -18.01
CA PHE A 39 -24.82 -34.23 -18.37
C PHE A 39 -23.82 -33.82 -17.27
N ASP A 40 -23.97 -34.34 -16.05
CA ASP A 40 -23.04 -34.13 -14.94
C ASP A 40 -21.74 -34.98 -15.03
N ASP A 41 -21.63 -35.93 -15.98
CA ASP A 41 -20.46 -36.84 -16.05
C ASP A 41 -19.49 -36.53 -17.22
N PHE A 42 -19.68 -35.45 -18.00
CA PHE A 42 -18.82 -35.13 -19.16
C PHE A 42 -18.29 -33.68 -19.23
N VAL A 43 -18.51 -32.88 -18.18
CA VAL A 43 -17.87 -31.55 -17.98
C VAL A 43 -16.79 -31.58 -16.90
N ASP A 44 -16.27 -32.76 -16.54
CA ASP A 44 -15.21 -32.89 -15.52
C ASP A 44 -13.78 -32.74 -16.11
N GLY A 45 -13.63 -31.76 -17.01
CA GLY A 45 -12.38 -31.52 -17.75
C GLY A 45 -11.76 -30.14 -17.55
N LEU A 46 -12.45 -29.16 -16.96
CA LEU A 46 -11.93 -27.80 -16.72
C LEU A 46 -12.40 -27.12 -15.42
N ASP A 47 -13.09 -27.82 -14.52
CA ASP A 47 -13.29 -27.39 -13.12
C ASP A 47 -12.60 -28.43 -12.21
N ASN A 48 -11.27 -28.50 -12.25
CA ASN A 48 -10.57 -29.28 -11.23
C ASN A 48 -10.62 -28.46 -9.92
N PRO A 49 -11.22 -28.95 -8.83
CA PRO A 49 -11.08 -28.29 -7.54
C PRO A 49 -9.58 -28.34 -7.21
N ILE A 50 -8.92 -27.18 -7.15
CA ILE A 50 -7.52 -27.09 -6.70
C ILE A 50 -7.39 -27.95 -5.44
N ASP A 51 -6.48 -28.93 -5.46
CA ASP A 51 -6.36 -29.94 -4.42
C ASP A 51 -6.34 -29.28 -3.04
N LEU A 52 -7.08 -29.85 -2.09
CA LEU A 52 -7.13 -29.33 -0.72
C LEU A 52 -5.73 -29.34 -0.12
N ASP A 53 -4.99 -30.43 -0.27
CA ASP A 53 -3.57 -30.56 0.09
C ASP A 53 -2.83 -31.29 -1.03
N ILE A 54 -1.57 -30.93 -1.29
CA ILE A 54 -0.69 -31.65 -2.24
C ILE A 54 0.45 -32.32 -1.49
N THR A 55 0.64 -33.63 -1.75
CA THR A 55 1.85 -34.37 -1.36
C THR A 55 2.47 -35.01 -2.59
N MET A 56 3.68 -34.58 -2.96
CA MET A 56 4.37 -35.10 -4.13
C MET A 56 4.96 -36.50 -3.91
N THR A 57 4.90 -37.35 -4.93
CA THR A 57 5.54 -38.68 -4.98
C THR A 57 6.64 -38.74 -6.06
N PRO A 58 7.56 -39.72 -6.02
CA PRO A 58 8.62 -39.83 -7.02
C PRO A 58 8.12 -40.06 -8.46
N ALA A 59 6.88 -40.54 -8.64
CA ALA A 59 6.30 -40.77 -9.96
C ALA A 59 5.91 -39.47 -10.66
N ASP A 60 5.51 -38.45 -9.90
CA ASP A 60 5.03 -37.16 -10.41
C ASP A 60 6.16 -36.34 -11.06
N LEU A 61 7.41 -36.64 -10.71
CA LEU A 61 8.63 -35.93 -11.11
C LEU A 61 9.38 -36.58 -12.27
N ALA A 62 8.98 -37.78 -12.70
CA ALA A 62 9.80 -38.61 -13.58
C ALA A 62 10.01 -38.04 -15.00
N ASN A 63 9.28 -36.99 -15.41
CA ASN A 63 9.33 -36.40 -16.75
C ASN A 63 9.34 -34.85 -16.78
N ALA A 64 9.51 -34.16 -15.65
CA ALA A 64 9.43 -32.70 -15.61
C ALA A 64 10.74 -32.05 -16.13
N ASN A 65 10.71 -31.47 -17.33
CA ASN A 65 11.84 -30.76 -17.96
C ASN A 65 11.62 -29.24 -18.09
N GLY A 66 10.61 -28.68 -17.42
CA GLY A 66 10.21 -27.26 -17.49
C GLY A 66 10.14 -26.60 -16.12
N VAL A 67 9.43 -25.48 -16.01
CA VAL A 67 9.07 -24.89 -14.71
C VAL A 67 8.01 -25.78 -14.06
N ILE A 68 8.23 -26.18 -12.82
CA ILE A 68 7.26 -26.95 -12.03
C ILE A 68 6.46 -25.97 -11.19
N VAL A 69 5.14 -25.96 -11.37
CA VAL A 69 4.22 -25.16 -10.55
C VAL A 69 3.36 -26.11 -9.72
N LEU A 70 3.28 -25.87 -8.41
CA LEU A 70 2.46 -26.64 -7.47
C LEU A 70 1.50 -25.68 -6.77
N GLU A 71 0.19 -25.95 -6.83
CA GLU A 71 -0.84 -25.08 -6.27
C GLU A 71 -1.83 -25.87 -5.42
N ALA A 72 -2.07 -25.45 -4.17
CA ALA A 72 -3.02 -26.11 -3.28
C ALA A 72 -3.80 -25.08 -2.45
N ASN A 73 -5.06 -25.39 -2.12
CA ASN A 73 -5.89 -24.51 -1.30
C ASN A 73 -5.49 -24.48 0.19
N ASN A 74 -4.75 -25.48 0.66
CA ASN A 74 -4.22 -25.55 2.03
C ASN A 74 -2.71 -25.80 2.01
N ASP A 75 -2.24 -27.00 2.37
CA ASP A 75 -0.83 -27.24 2.57
C ASP A 75 -0.19 -27.96 1.38
N ILE A 76 1.07 -27.61 1.10
CA ILE A 76 1.91 -28.36 0.17
C ILE A 76 3.05 -29.01 0.95
N THR A 77 3.23 -30.32 0.76
CA THR A 77 4.35 -31.07 1.36
C THR A 77 5.22 -31.73 0.30
N ILE A 78 6.50 -31.36 0.30
CA ILE A 78 7.53 -31.93 -0.58
C ILE A 78 8.32 -32.98 0.20
N SER A 79 8.05 -34.26 -0.04
CA SER A 79 8.74 -35.38 0.61
C SER A 79 9.78 -36.06 -0.27
N THR A 80 9.91 -35.66 -1.53
CA THR A 80 10.80 -36.28 -2.51
C THR A 80 11.64 -35.21 -3.22
N PRO A 81 12.93 -35.45 -3.49
CA PRO A 81 13.77 -34.45 -4.14
C PRO A 81 13.26 -34.05 -5.52
N ILE A 82 13.25 -32.75 -5.81
CA ILE A 82 13.00 -32.18 -7.13
C ILE A 82 14.35 -31.77 -7.72
N ALA A 83 14.73 -32.34 -8.86
CA ALA A 83 16.04 -32.10 -9.46
C ALA A 83 15.95 -31.80 -10.95
N ASN A 84 16.64 -30.75 -11.39
CA ASN A 84 16.78 -30.28 -12.77
C ASN A 84 15.53 -29.71 -13.47
N PRO A 85 14.53 -29.10 -12.80
CA PRO A 85 13.55 -28.30 -13.54
C PRO A 85 14.17 -26.96 -13.96
N MET A 86 13.51 -26.28 -14.91
CA MET A 86 13.89 -24.93 -15.34
C MET A 86 13.50 -23.84 -14.33
N GLY A 87 12.71 -24.20 -13.32
CA GLY A 87 12.26 -23.34 -12.22
C GLY A 87 11.27 -24.12 -11.34
N ILE A 88 11.04 -23.64 -10.13
CA ILE A 88 10.06 -24.22 -9.20
C ILE A 88 9.22 -23.07 -8.64
N GLU A 89 7.90 -23.22 -8.68
CA GLU A 89 6.94 -22.33 -8.04
C GLU A 89 5.98 -23.16 -7.18
N ILE A 90 5.81 -22.76 -5.93
CA ILE A 90 4.96 -23.44 -4.94
C ILE A 90 4.03 -22.40 -4.33
N LEU A 91 2.72 -22.56 -4.55
CA LEU A 91 1.67 -21.64 -4.10
C LEU A 91 0.71 -22.41 -3.19
N ALA A 92 0.86 -22.24 -1.87
CA ALA A 92 0.01 -22.90 -0.87
C ALA A 92 -0.92 -21.89 -0.19
N GLY A 93 -2.21 -22.21 -0.20
CA GLY A 93 -3.22 -21.42 0.49
C GLY A 93 -3.03 -21.37 2.00
N ARG A 94 -2.28 -22.29 2.62
CA ARG A 94 -1.93 -22.25 4.05
C ARG A 94 -0.41 -22.39 4.26
N SER A 95 0.13 -23.61 4.38
CA SER A 95 1.55 -23.83 4.72
C SER A 95 2.33 -24.62 3.66
N VAL A 96 3.65 -24.42 3.60
CA VAL A 96 4.57 -25.22 2.78
C VAL A 96 5.56 -25.96 3.66
N ASN A 97 5.67 -27.28 3.47
CA ASN A 97 6.64 -28.15 4.15
C ASN A 97 7.65 -28.74 3.16
N ILE A 98 8.90 -28.30 3.23
CA ILE A 98 10.01 -28.72 2.35
C ILE A 98 10.86 -29.77 3.10
N ASN A 99 10.53 -31.04 2.93
CA ASN A 99 11.21 -32.17 3.58
C ASN A 99 12.27 -32.84 2.69
N ALA A 100 12.48 -32.35 1.47
CA ALA A 100 13.44 -32.90 0.51
C ALA A 100 14.07 -31.79 -0.33
N ASN A 101 15.16 -32.12 -1.03
CA ASN A 101 15.96 -31.12 -1.75
C ASN A 101 15.24 -30.57 -2.99
N LEU A 102 15.32 -29.26 -3.18
CA LEU A 102 14.93 -28.55 -4.40
C LEU A 102 16.20 -28.12 -5.12
N ASN A 103 16.42 -28.60 -6.35
CA ASN A 103 17.63 -28.29 -7.11
C ASN A 103 17.30 -27.92 -8.55
N THR A 104 17.45 -26.64 -8.89
CA THR A 104 17.29 -26.06 -10.24
C THR A 104 18.65 -25.59 -10.81
N ALA A 105 19.75 -25.89 -10.12
CA ALA A 105 21.08 -25.32 -10.40
C ALA A 105 21.63 -25.67 -11.79
N SER A 106 21.19 -26.78 -12.39
CA SER A 106 21.58 -27.13 -13.77
C SER A 106 21.00 -26.19 -14.82
N GLY A 107 19.85 -25.57 -14.56
CA GLY A 107 19.20 -24.56 -15.41
C GLY A 107 19.40 -23.12 -14.94
N ASN A 108 19.91 -22.90 -13.73
CA ASN A 108 19.84 -21.62 -13.01
C ASN A 108 18.40 -21.11 -12.87
N GLY A 109 17.45 -22.03 -12.64
CA GLY A 109 16.04 -21.69 -12.51
C GLY A 109 15.71 -21.07 -11.15
N ASP A 110 14.74 -20.18 -11.11
CA ASP A 110 14.26 -19.58 -9.86
C ASP A 110 13.49 -20.61 -9.01
N VAL A 111 13.49 -20.40 -7.70
CA VAL A 111 12.69 -21.15 -6.73
C VAL A 111 11.82 -20.19 -5.95
N SER A 112 10.52 -20.18 -6.21
CA SER A 112 9.52 -19.37 -5.50
C SER A 112 8.65 -20.25 -4.62
N VAL A 113 8.51 -19.87 -3.35
CA VAL A 113 7.65 -20.55 -2.37
C VAL A 113 6.81 -19.51 -1.66
N VAL A 114 5.50 -19.58 -1.88
CA VAL A 114 4.50 -18.70 -1.29
C VAL A 114 3.57 -19.51 -0.41
N ALA A 115 3.55 -19.18 0.88
CA ALA A 115 2.51 -19.59 1.81
C ALA A 115 1.48 -18.46 1.92
N ASN A 116 0.29 -18.77 2.41
CA ASN A 116 -0.81 -17.79 2.51
C ASN A 116 -1.30 -17.26 1.16
N ASP A 117 -1.15 -18.03 0.09
CA ASP A 117 -1.34 -17.55 -1.28
C ASP A 117 -2.76 -16.96 -1.51
N PRO A 118 -2.89 -15.71 -2.01
CA PRO A 118 -4.18 -15.09 -2.28
C PRO A 118 -4.94 -15.72 -3.47
N GLY A 119 -4.27 -16.51 -4.30
CA GLY A 119 -4.89 -17.30 -5.36
C GLY A 119 -5.70 -18.50 -4.85
N ALA A 120 -5.49 -18.91 -3.60
CA ALA A 120 -6.27 -20.00 -2.99
C ALA A 120 -7.73 -19.62 -2.77
N ALA A 121 -8.64 -20.56 -3.07
CA ALA A 121 -10.07 -20.35 -2.91
C ALA A 121 -10.43 -20.19 -1.42
N ALA A 122 -10.87 -18.98 -1.04
CA ALA A 122 -11.14 -18.61 0.35
C ALA A 122 -12.13 -19.53 1.09
N GLY A 123 -13.07 -20.17 0.38
CA GLY A 123 -14.01 -21.14 0.96
C GLY A 123 -13.43 -22.54 1.19
N LEU A 124 -12.28 -22.86 0.60
CA LEU A 124 -11.60 -24.16 0.66
C LEU A 124 -10.34 -24.15 1.53
N ARG A 125 -9.87 -22.96 1.89
CA ARG A 125 -8.78 -22.76 2.83
C ARG A 125 -9.24 -22.99 4.27
N GLN A 126 -8.59 -23.91 4.94
CA GLN A 126 -8.74 -24.23 6.34
C GLN A 126 -7.98 -23.22 7.21
N PRO A 127 -8.49 -22.92 8.43
CA PRO A 127 -7.78 -22.09 9.38
C PRO A 127 -6.44 -22.72 9.79
N GLY A 128 -5.48 -21.88 10.14
CA GLY A 128 -4.17 -22.30 10.66
C GLY A 128 -3.05 -21.35 10.25
N PRO A 129 -1.84 -21.55 10.79
CA PRO A 129 -0.70 -20.70 10.49
C PRO A 129 -0.25 -20.88 9.03
N ALA A 130 0.33 -19.83 8.46
CA ALA A 130 0.83 -19.85 7.09
C ALA A 130 2.35 -20.08 7.05
N ASN A 131 2.82 -21.22 7.56
CA ASN A 131 4.24 -21.46 7.75
C ASN A 131 4.94 -21.87 6.45
N ILE A 132 6.21 -21.51 6.33
CA ILE A 132 7.15 -22.14 5.39
C ILE A 132 8.20 -22.87 6.22
N ILE A 133 8.25 -24.20 6.11
CA ILE A 133 9.11 -25.04 6.96
C ILE A 133 10.05 -25.87 6.09
N GLN A 134 11.34 -25.52 6.09
CA GLN A 134 12.40 -26.37 5.57
C GLN A 134 12.90 -27.31 6.67
N ALA A 135 12.81 -28.62 6.43
CA ALA A 135 13.28 -29.61 7.39
C ALA A 135 14.81 -29.63 7.50
N PRO A 136 15.37 -29.97 8.67
CA PRO A 136 16.81 -30.13 8.84
C PRO A 136 17.42 -31.06 7.80
N GLY A 137 18.43 -30.57 7.08
CA GLY A 137 19.12 -31.31 6.01
C GLY A 137 18.44 -31.28 4.63
N ALA A 138 17.24 -30.73 4.48
CA ALA A 138 16.71 -30.36 3.17
C ALA A 138 17.47 -29.13 2.66
N SER A 139 17.67 -29.02 1.34
CA SER A 139 18.39 -27.89 0.71
C SER A 139 17.67 -27.31 -0.49
N ILE A 140 17.79 -26.00 -0.68
CA ILE A 140 17.39 -25.30 -1.91
C ILE A 140 18.67 -24.86 -2.65
N ASP A 141 18.87 -25.32 -3.89
CA ASP A 141 20.00 -24.94 -4.74
C ASP A 141 19.49 -24.42 -6.08
N ALA A 142 19.59 -23.10 -6.28
CA ALA A 142 19.14 -22.41 -7.48
C ALA A 142 20.26 -22.11 -8.49
N GLY A 143 21.51 -22.47 -8.18
CA GLY A 143 22.66 -22.20 -9.04
C GLY A 143 22.92 -20.71 -9.28
N GLY A 144 22.30 -20.14 -10.30
CA GLY A 144 22.34 -18.69 -10.61
C GLY A 144 20.96 -18.01 -10.59
N GLY A 145 19.88 -18.75 -10.36
CA GLY A 145 18.53 -18.20 -10.23
C GLY A 145 18.27 -17.65 -8.83
N ASN A 146 17.16 -16.97 -8.65
CA ASN A 146 16.76 -16.36 -7.38
C ASN A 146 15.95 -17.34 -6.52
N VAL A 147 15.96 -17.12 -5.21
CA VAL A 147 15.14 -17.87 -4.26
C VAL A 147 14.23 -16.91 -3.51
N LEU A 148 12.92 -17.14 -3.57
CA LEU A 148 11.91 -16.38 -2.84
C LEU A 148 11.17 -17.31 -1.88
N LEU A 149 11.15 -16.96 -0.60
CA LEU A 149 10.30 -17.59 0.42
C LEU A 149 9.42 -16.51 1.04
N ARG A 150 8.10 -16.55 0.80
CA ARG A 150 7.19 -15.46 1.21
C ARG A 150 5.92 -15.97 1.86
N ILE A 151 5.55 -15.37 2.98
CA ILE A 151 4.19 -15.46 3.52
C ILE A 151 3.40 -14.28 2.98
N ALA A 152 2.45 -14.52 2.07
CA ALA A 152 1.67 -13.45 1.45
C ALA A 152 0.75 -12.73 2.47
N ASN A 153 0.22 -11.56 2.08
CA ASN A 153 -0.69 -10.76 2.91
C ASN A 153 -2.10 -11.34 2.92
N ALA A 154 -2.42 -12.13 3.95
CA ALA A 154 -3.77 -12.58 4.27
C ALA A 154 -4.02 -12.62 5.79
N ASP A 155 -5.17 -13.12 6.22
CA ASP A 155 -5.69 -13.14 7.58
C ASP A 155 -4.92 -13.99 8.61
N ALA A 156 -3.93 -14.78 8.18
CA ALA A 156 -3.11 -15.64 9.03
C ALA A 156 -1.62 -15.27 9.00
N ILE A 157 -0.99 -15.29 10.18
CA ILE A 157 0.46 -15.11 10.37
C ILE A 157 1.10 -16.51 10.50
N GLY A 158 2.29 -16.69 9.92
CA GLY A 158 3.10 -17.91 10.06
C GLY A 158 4.58 -17.59 10.21
N ASP A 159 5.38 -18.57 10.60
CA ASP A 159 6.84 -18.45 10.70
C ASP A 159 7.52 -19.05 9.45
N VAL A 160 8.73 -18.57 9.16
CA VAL A 160 9.59 -19.09 8.10
C VAL A 160 10.80 -19.78 8.72
N GLN A 161 10.85 -21.11 8.65
CA GLN A 161 11.98 -21.91 9.09
C GLN A 161 12.86 -22.30 7.91
N VAL A 162 14.10 -21.83 7.90
CA VAL A 162 15.02 -21.90 6.74
C VAL A 162 16.17 -22.87 6.99
N GLY A 163 16.52 -23.65 5.98
CA GLY A 163 17.66 -24.57 6.00
C GLY A 163 18.82 -24.10 5.14
N THR A 164 19.55 -25.03 4.52
CA THR A 164 20.60 -24.67 3.56
C THR A 164 19.98 -24.11 2.28
N ILE A 165 20.38 -22.89 1.91
CA ILE A 165 20.02 -22.27 0.64
C ILE A 165 21.32 -21.87 -0.07
N THR A 166 21.45 -22.18 -1.36
CA THR A 166 22.63 -21.87 -2.17
C THR A 166 22.21 -21.30 -3.51
N THR A 167 22.73 -20.12 -3.82
CA THR A 167 22.60 -19.50 -5.14
C THR A 167 23.73 -18.49 -5.37
N ARG A 168 23.94 -18.09 -6.63
CA ARG A 168 24.72 -16.92 -7.04
C ARG A 168 23.82 -15.70 -7.36
N GLY A 169 22.50 -15.87 -7.32
CA GLY A 169 21.51 -14.80 -7.43
C GLY A 169 21.12 -14.24 -6.06
N SER A 170 19.89 -13.74 -5.95
CA SER A 170 19.34 -13.23 -4.69
C SER A 170 18.57 -14.28 -3.91
N VAL A 171 18.51 -14.10 -2.59
CA VAL A 171 17.60 -14.79 -1.69
C VAL A 171 16.72 -13.75 -1.01
N GLU A 172 15.40 -13.87 -1.13
CA GLU A 172 14.43 -13.03 -0.43
C GLU A 172 13.58 -13.90 0.50
N ILE A 173 13.50 -13.51 1.77
CA ILE A 173 12.73 -14.22 2.79
C ILE A 173 11.84 -13.23 3.52
N ASP A 174 10.53 -13.35 3.33
CA ASP A 174 9.54 -12.48 3.95
C ASP A 174 8.56 -13.29 4.81
N ALA A 175 8.60 -13.07 6.12
CA ALA A 175 7.72 -13.75 7.07
C ALA A 175 6.47 -12.93 7.44
N ASN A 176 6.30 -11.73 6.89
CA ASN A 176 5.09 -10.92 7.01
C ASN A 176 4.46 -10.86 8.42
N GLY A 177 5.31 -10.63 9.43
CA GLY A 177 4.88 -10.53 10.84
C GLY A 177 5.32 -11.70 11.73
N GLY A 178 5.68 -12.83 11.15
CA GLY A 178 6.21 -14.00 11.86
C GLY A 178 7.74 -14.02 11.98
N ASN A 179 8.27 -15.06 12.61
CA ASN A 179 9.70 -15.21 12.83
C ASN A 179 10.39 -15.87 11.65
N ILE A 180 11.62 -15.47 11.36
CA ILE A 180 12.53 -16.18 10.47
C ILE A 180 13.55 -16.91 11.33
N VAL A 181 13.56 -18.25 11.30
CA VAL A 181 14.43 -19.07 12.17
C VAL A 181 15.19 -20.11 11.36
N ARG A 182 16.42 -20.46 11.76
CA ARG A 182 17.17 -21.54 11.11
C ARG A 182 16.67 -22.91 11.56
N SER A 183 16.70 -23.89 10.66
CA SER A 183 16.21 -25.25 10.92
C SER A 183 17.22 -26.09 11.71
N SER A 184 18.53 -25.87 11.52
CA SER A 184 19.60 -26.47 12.34
C SER A 184 20.85 -25.57 12.46
N ALA A 185 21.75 -25.91 13.40
CA ALA A 185 22.95 -25.10 13.67
C ALA A 185 24.02 -25.14 12.56
N SER A 186 24.01 -26.18 11.72
CA SER A 186 24.98 -26.39 10.63
C SER A 186 24.55 -25.76 9.30
N GLU A 187 23.32 -25.31 9.18
CA GLU A 187 22.79 -24.75 7.94
C GLU A 187 23.16 -23.28 7.76
N SER A 188 23.27 -22.88 6.51
CA SER A 188 23.64 -21.52 6.11
C SER A 188 23.02 -21.16 4.77
N ILE A 189 22.83 -19.87 4.56
CA ILE A 189 22.38 -19.28 3.29
C ILE A 189 23.61 -18.70 2.57
N THR A 190 23.85 -19.12 1.33
CA THR A 190 24.89 -18.58 0.46
C THR A 190 24.25 -17.96 -0.77
N ALA A 191 24.47 -16.67 -1.00
CA ALA A 191 23.85 -15.88 -2.07
C ALA A 191 24.76 -14.70 -2.48
N ASP A 192 24.45 -14.01 -3.56
CA ASP A 192 25.07 -12.70 -3.82
C ASP A 192 24.44 -11.64 -2.90
N ILE A 193 23.10 -11.57 -2.93
CA ILE A 193 22.28 -10.70 -2.09
C ILE A 193 21.34 -11.57 -1.26
N ALA A 194 21.21 -11.29 0.03
CA ALA A 194 20.11 -11.82 0.84
C ALA A 194 19.32 -10.69 1.48
N THR A 195 18.01 -10.71 1.29
CA THR A 195 17.04 -9.80 1.91
C THR A 195 16.15 -10.59 2.85
N PHE A 196 16.05 -10.15 4.10
CA PHE A 196 15.16 -10.72 5.10
C PHE A 196 14.18 -9.64 5.56
N SER A 197 12.89 -9.94 5.55
CA SER A 197 11.86 -9.03 6.04
C SER A 197 10.89 -9.72 6.98
N THR A 198 10.56 -9.02 8.06
CA THR A 198 9.38 -9.31 8.88
C THR A 198 8.92 -8.01 9.56
N MET A 199 7.70 -7.99 10.06
CA MET A 199 7.05 -6.81 10.63
C MET A 199 6.45 -7.13 12.01
N GLY A 200 5.84 -6.14 12.67
CA GLY A 200 5.13 -6.37 13.92
C GLY A 200 6.02 -6.93 15.03
N VAL A 201 5.71 -8.14 15.53
CA VAL A 201 6.46 -8.82 16.61
C VAL A 201 7.48 -9.85 16.11
N GLY A 202 7.54 -10.11 14.80
CA GLY A 202 8.46 -11.08 14.21
C GLY A 202 9.92 -10.69 14.42
N GLY A 203 10.76 -11.69 14.66
CA GLY A 203 12.22 -11.55 14.75
C GLY A 203 12.94 -12.44 13.74
N ILE A 204 14.22 -12.13 13.50
CA ILE A 204 15.08 -12.85 12.55
C ILE A 204 16.24 -13.48 13.30
N GLY A 205 16.26 -14.81 13.37
CA GLY A 205 17.17 -15.56 14.22
C GLY A 205 16.91 -15.31 15.71
N THR A 206 17.75 -15.89 16.55
CA THR A 206 17.77 -15.61 17.99
C THR A 206 19.20 -15.50 18.49
N THR A 207 19.41 -14.97 19.69
CA THR A 207 20.74 -14.91 20.35
C THR A 207 21.46 -16.26 20.40
N ASN A 208 20.72 -17.36 20.59
CA ASN A 208 21.28 -18.72 20.67
C ASN A 208 21.27 -19.46 19.32
N ALA A 209 20.55 -18.91 18.33
CA ALA A 209 20.44 -19.50 17.01
C ALA A 209 20.35 -18.40 15.93
N PRO A 210 21.45 -17.66 15.69
CA PRO A 210 21.48 -16.64 14.64
C PRO A 210 21.40 -17.26 13.25
N ILE A 211 20.81 -16.55 12.29
CA ILE A 211 20.79 -16.96 10.88
C ILE A 211 22.21 -16.89 10.32
N ARG A 212 22.68 -17.98 9.73
CA ARG A 212 24.03 -18.10 9.20
C ARG A 212 24.05 -17.72 7.73
N VAL A 213 24.82 -16.70 7.35
CA VAL A 213 24.83 -16.17 5.98
C VAL A 213 26.24 -16.01 5.42
N SER A 214 26.41 -16.29 4.13
CA SER A 214 27.62 -16.00 3.35
C SER A 214 27.19 -15.27 2.08
N VAL A 215 27.19 -13.94 2.16
CA VAL A 215 26.63 -13.05 1.12
C VAL A 215 27.51 -11.83 0.89
N ASN A 216 27.39 -11.21 -0.29
CA ASN A 216 28.05 -9.93 -0.57
C ASN A 216 27.24 -8.77 0.00
N THR A 217 25.91 -8.82 -0.11
CA THR A 217 24.98 -7.82 0.45
C THR A 217 23.94 -8.51 1.32
N LEU A 218 23.72 -7.97 2.52
CA LEU A 218 22.69 -8.42 3.47
C LEU A 218 21.75 -7.25 3.78
N ASN A 219 20.49 -7.36 3.37
CA ASN A 219 19.43 -6.41 3.68
C ASN A 219 18.50 -7.02 4.73
N VAL A 220 18.14 -6.25 5.75
CA VAL A 220 17.29 -6.75 6.84
C VAL A 220 16.27 -5.70 7.26
N MET A 221 15.01 -6.10 7.29
CA MET A 221 13.90 -5.38 7.91
C MET A 221 13.28 -6.29 8.97
N THR A 222 13.22 -5.86 10.23
CA THR A 222 12.69 -6.68 11.32
C THR A 222 11.64 -5.92 12.11
N GLY A 223 10.65 -6.64 12.64
CA GLY A 223 9.77 -6.14 13.69
C GLY A 223 10.48 -6.08 15.06
N SER A 224 9.70 -6.00 16.13
CA SER A 224 10.21 -5.89 17.50
C SER A 224 10.92 -7.15 18.04
N GLY A 225 10.94 -8.26 17.28
CA GLY A 225 11.58 -9.52 17.68
C GLY A 225 13.11 -9.51 17.60
N GLY A 226 13.69 -8.47 16.99
CA GLY A 226 15.14 -8.30 16.85
C GLY A 226 15.74 -9.14 15.71
N GLN A 227 17.03 -8.91 15.46
CA GLN A 227 17.77 -9.54 14.36
C GLN A 227 19.09 -10.13 14.85
N PHE A 228 19.37 -11.37 14.47
CA PHE A 228 20.53 -12.14 14.92
C PHE A 228 21.11 -12.93 13.75
N PHE A 229 22.30 -12.52 13.30
CA PHE A 229 23.02 -13.14 12.19
C PHE A 229 24.44 -13.58 12.58
N ASP A 230 24.91 -14.64 11.93
CA ASP A 230 26.29 -15.12 11.95
C ASP A 230 26.82 -15.10 10.51
N VAL A 231 27.68 -14.13 10.19
CA VAL A 231 28.19 -13.92 8.82
C VAL A 231 29.47 -14.73 8.63
N ILE A 232 29.46 -15.68 7.70
CA ILE A 232 30.50 -16.70 7.54
C ILE A 232 31.19 -16.51 6.19
N GLY A 233 32.49 -16.23 6.20
CA GLY A 233 33.36 -16.31 5.02
C GLY A 233 33.22 -15.15 4.00
N GLY A 234 33.82 -13.99 4.31
CA GLY A 234 34.02 -12.87 3.38
C GLY A 234 34.90 -11.79 4.02
N ARG A 235 35.82 -11.16 3.26
CA ARG A 235 36.77 -10.16 3.79
C ARG A 235 35.97 -9.00 4.41
N ARG A 236 36.35 -8.59 5.63
CA ARG A 236 35.93 -7.31 6.23
C ARG A 236 36.15 -6.18 5.21
N GLN A 237 35.09 -5.70 4.58
CA GLN A 237 34.96 -4.27 4.36
C GLN A 237 34.40 -3.69 5.66
N GLU A 238 35.02 -2.60 6.07
CA GLU A 238 34.76 -1.92 7.33
C GLU A 238 33.28 -1.58 7.40
N ALA A 239 32.58 -2.21 8.35
CA ALA A 239 31.37 -1.63 8.91
C ALA A 239 31.76 -0.25 9.44
N GLU A 240 31.32 0.80 8.77
CA GLU A 240 31.38 2.15 9.32
C GLU A 240 30.60 2.11 10.65
N ARG A 241 31.37 2.30 11.72
CA ARG A 241 30.86 2.40 13.07
C ARG A 241 30.15 3.75 13.19
N ASP A 242 28.85 3.70 13.40
CA ASP A 242 28.18 4.57 14.37
C ASP A 242 27.44 3.67 15.37
N ILE A 243 28.10 3.37 16.48
CA ILE A 243 27.46 2.75 17.64
C ILE A 243 26.84 3.90 18.45
N ALA A 244 25.51 3.96 18.44
CA ALA A 244 24.76 4.45 19.57
C ALA A 244 24.99 3.49 20.76
N SER A 245 25.62 3.97 21.83
CA SER A 245 25.38 3.49 23.19
C SER A 245 23.98 3.97 23.59
N ASP A 246 23.01 3.17 24.05
CA ASP A 246 23.09 1.91 24.77
C ASP A 246 21.92 0.97 24.41
N LEU A 247 22.23 -0.25 23.97
CA LEU A 247 21.59 -1.51 24.35
C LEU A 247 22.56 -2.63 23.94
N GLU A 248 23.04 -3.39 24.92
CA GLU A 248 24.18 -4.31 24.84
C GLU A 248 24.03 -5.36 23.72
N ALA A 249 24.89 -5.28 22.70
CA ALA A 249 25.09 -6.33 21.70
C ALA A 249 26.25 -7.25 22.15
N ASP A 250 25.96 -8.52 22.43
CA ASP A 250 26.97 -9.55 22.73
C ASP A 250 27.37 -10.25 21.42
N VAL A 251 28.43 -9.76 20.77
CA VAL A 251 29.03 -10.37 19.57
C VAL A 251 30.10 -11.38 20.02
N ARG A 252 29.84 -12.67 19.87
CA ARG A 252 30.83 -13.72 20.16
C ARG A 252 31.70 -14.02 18.94
N VAL A 253 33.01 -14.08 19.17
CA VAL A 253 34.04 -14.44 18.19
C VAL A 253 34.74 -15.70 18.69
N ASP A 254 34.61 -16.83 17.97
CA ASP A 254 35.39 -18.04 18.22
C ASP A 254 36.68 -18.00 17.40
N GLU A 255 37.83 -18.00 18.07
CA GLU A 255 39.15 -18.21 17.45
C GLU A 255 39.37 -19.71 17.17
N ALA A 256 39.87 -20.01 15.97
CA ALA A 256 40.11 -21.36 15.50
C ALA A 256 41.24 -22.06 16.25
N ASP A 257 40.94 -23.30 16.66
CA ASP A 257 41.80 -24.23 17.39
C ASP A 257 43.01 -24.76 16.58
N GLY A 258 44.12 -24.97 17.28
CA GLY A 258 45.22 -25.85 16.86
C GLY A 258 46.43 -25.81 17.81
N PRO A 259 47.19 -26.90 17.98
CA PRO A 259 46.77 -28.10 18.73
C PRO A 259 47.64 -28.38 19.98
N GLN A 260 47.00 -29.06 20.95
CA GLN A 260 47.50 -30.00 21.97
C GLN A 260 48.78 -29.70 22.78
N GLU A 261 48.62 -29.64 24.10
CA GLU A 261 49.34 -30.51 25.06
C GLU A 261 48.53 -30.65 26.37
N ALA A 262 48.52 -31.85 26.95
CA ALA A 262 47.75 -32.25 28.13
C ALA A 262 48.67 -32.40 29.37
N PRO A 263 48.18 -32.89 30.53
CA PRO A 263 47.68 -32.11 31.66
C PRO A 263 48.54 -32.32 32.92
N ASP A 264 48.30 -31.59 34.02
CA ASP A 264 48.62 -32.06 35.38
C ASP A 264 47.98 -31.16 36.48
N GLY A 265 47.47 -31.81 37.54
CA GLY A 265 47.72 -31.35 38.91
C GLY A 265 46.57 -30.71 39.72
N GLU A 266 45.73 -31.56 40.29
CA GLU A 266 45.33 -31.63 41.71
C GLU A 266 45.22 -30.37 42.63
N SER A 267 44.16 -30.41 43.46
CA SER A 267 44.22 -30.36 44.95
C SER A 267 43.89 -29.06 45.71
N GLN A 268 42.74 -29.14 46.40
CA GLN A 268 42.48 -28.92 47.85
C GLN A 268 42.48 -27.51 48.48
N GLY A 269 41.51 -27.37 49.41
CA GLY A 269 41.63 -26.63 50.67
C GLY A 269 40.54 -25.57 50.87
N GLU A 270 39.42 -25.87 51.54
CA GLU A 270 39.22 -25.90 53.02
C GLU A 270 38.66 -24.58 53.59
N PHE A 271 37.43 -24.64 54.18
CA PHE A 271 37.06 -24.31 55.58
C PHE A 271 36.91 -22.78 55.88
N GLU A 272 35.97 -22.19 56.62
CA GLU A 272 34.90 -22.44 57.64
C GLU A 272 33.86 -21.31 57.44
N GLY A 273 32.61 -21.25 57.93
CA GLY A 273 31.89 -21.86 59.05
C GLY A 273 30.95 -20.79 59.66
N PHE A 274 29.90 -21.25 60.35
CA PHE A 274 28.91 -20.53 61.19
C PHE A 274 27.80 -19.73 60.48
N ASP A 275 26.55 -19.70 60.94
CA ASP A 275 25.70 -20.52 61.84
C ASP A 275 24.32 -19.85 61.80
N ASP A 276 23.25 -20.65 61.99
CA ASP A 276 21.94 -20.29 62.57
C ASP A 276 21.12 -19.12 61.96
N SER A 277 19.80 -19.21 61.72
CA SER A 277 18.77 -20.09 62.26
C SER A 277 17.40 -19.74 61.62
N ASP A 278 16.60 -20.77 61.41
CA ASP A 278 15.14 -20.87 61.63
C ASP A 278 14.13 -20.11 60.75
N GLY A 279 13.21 -20.88 60.16
CA GLY A 279 11.91 -20.39 59.70
C GLY A 279 11.14 -21.26 58.70
N GLU A 280 10.85 -22.50 59.07
CA GLU A 280 9.69 -23.36 58.69
C GLU A 280 8.42 -22.59 58.22
N VAL A 281 7.44 -23.04 57.40
CA VAL A 281 6.90 -24.36 56.94
C VAL A 281 5.74 -23.99 55.97
N ASP A 282 5.65 -24.54 54.75
CA ASP A 282 4.86 -25.71 54.30
C ASP A 282 3.37 -25.46 53.92
N GLY A 283 2.91 -26.24 52.94
CA GLY A 283 1.50 -26.47 52.55
C GLY A 283 1.07 -25.74 51.26
N GLY A 284 0.83 -26.38 50.10
CA GLY A 284 0.56 -27.77 49.79
C GLY A 284 -0.94 -28.06 49.62
N PHE A 285 -1.36 -28.19 48.35
CA PHE A 285 -2.56 -28.87 47.81
C PHE A 285 -3.97 -28.33 48.12
N GLU A 286 -4.80 -28.13 47.08
CA GLU A 286 -5.87 -29.08 46.70
C GLU A 286 -6.65 -28.64 45.44
N ASP A 287 -7.10 -29.67 44.73
CA ASP A 287 -7.88 -29.72 43.48
C ASP A 287 -9.37 -30.02 43.81
N ASP A 288 -10.21 -30.04 42.77
CA ASP A 288 -11.60 -30.53 42.66
C ASP A 288 -12.82 -29.56 42.74
N ARG A 289 -13.46 -29.44 41.55
CA ARG A 289 -14.89 -29.66 41.18
C ARG A 289 -16.04 -28.78 41.72
N ALA A 290 -16.87 -28.29 40.77
CA ALA A 290 -18.33 -28.51 40.63
C ALA A 290 -18.87 -27.68 39.42
N GLU A 291 -19.33 -28.29 38.32
CA GLU A 291 -20.74 -28.64 37.97
C GLU A 291 -21.70 -27.45 37.67
N GLY A 292 -22.37 -27.54 36.49
CA GLY A 292 -23.41 -26.63 35.97
C GLY A 292 -24.78 -26.77 36.68
N PRO A 293 -25.88 -26.20 36.13
CA PRO A 293 -26.50 -26.73 34.91
C PRO A 293 -27.22 -25.74 33.96
N ASP A 294 -27.35 -26.19 32.70
CA ASP A 294 -28.48 -26.23 31.75
C ASP A 294 -29.57 -25.14 31.68
N GLY A 295 -29.90 -24.76 30.43
CA GLY A 295 -31.13 -24.05 30.05
C GLY A 295 -31.28 -23.84 28.53
N GLU A 296 -31.78 -24.86 27.83
CA GLU A 296 -32.32 -24.79 26.45
C GLU A 296 -33.60 -23.94 26.39
N MET A 297 -33.82 -23.20 25.29
CA MET A 297 -35.14 -23.07 24.65
C MET A 297 -34.99 -22.74 23.15
N ASP A 298 -35.53 -23.65 22.35
CA ASP A 298 -35.82 -23.62 20.92
C ASP A 298 -37.22 -23.02 20.68
N GLY A 299 -37.51 -22.55 19.45
CA GLY A 299 -38.85 -22.12 19.06
C GLY A 299 -38.91 -21.24 17.80
N GLY A 300 -38.93 -21.88 16.62
CA GLY A 300 -39.18 -21.24 15.32
C GLY A 300 -40.63 -20.86 15.05
N PHE A 301 -40.85 -20.17 13.92
CA PHE A 301 -42.13 -20.05 13.22
C PHE A 301 -41.91 -19.98 11.70
N GLU A 302 -42.72 -20.77 10.99
CA GLU A 302 -42.79 -21.01 9.56
C GLU A 302 -43.60 -19.95 8.78
N ASP A 303 -43.19 -19.76 7.52
CA ASP A 303 -43.93 -19.71 6.24
C ASP A 303 -45.26 -18.93 6.13
N ASP A 304 -45.34 -18.05 5.11
CA ASP A 304 -46.52 -17.96 4.25
C ASP A 304 -46.19 -17.33 2.88
N ARG A 305 -46.64 -18.03 1.83
CA ARG A 305 -46.54 -17.69 0.40
C ARG A 305 -47.73 -16.82 -0.06
N ALA A 306 -47.51 -16.11 -1.18
CA ALA A 306 -48.25 -16.23 -2.45
C ALA A 306 -48.91 -14.96 -3.06
N GLU A 307 -48.73 -14.87 -4.39
CA GLU A 307 -49.49 -14.17 -5.46
C GLU A 307 -49.43 -12.62 -5.50
N GLY A 308 -49.29 -11.93 -6.64
CA GLY A 308 -49.23 -12.27 -8.06
C GLY A 308 -49.41 -10.98 -8.90
N SER A 309 -49.34 -11.11 -10.23
CA SER A 309 -49.81 -10.22 -11.31
C SER A 309 -48.76 -9.58 -12.25
N ASP A 310 -48.59 -10.33 -13.35
CA ASP A 310 -48.45 -10.00 -14.77
C ASP A 310 -48.88 -8.60 -15.23
N GLY A 311 -48.12 -8.08 -16.21
CA GLY A 311 -48.50 -6.96 -17.06
C GLY A 311 -47.60 -6.90 -18.31
N GLU A 312 -48.10 -7.47 -19.42
CA GLU A 312 -47.60 -7.35 -20.80
C GLU A 312 -47.38 -5.88 -21.22
N VAL A 313 -46.46 -5.62 -22.17
CA VAL A 313 -46.69 -4.88 -23.45
C VAL A 313 -45.43 -5.00 -24.34
N ASP A 314 -45.59 -5.79 -25.39
CA ASP A 314 -45.46 -5.47 -26.83
C ASP A 314 -44.17 -4.89 -27.46
N GLU A 315 -43.89 -5.48 -28.61
CA GLU A 315 -42.78 -5.28 -29.54
C GLU A 315 -42.83 -3.92 -30.29
N ARG A 316 -41.65 -3.42 -30.68
CA ARG A 316 -41.24 -3.16 -32.09
C ARG A 316 -40.22 -2.03 -32.23
N GLY A 317 -39.13 -2.35 -32.93
CA GLY A 317 -38.75 -1.65 -34.15
C GLY A 317 -37.53 -0.73 -34.09
N GLU A 318 -36.76 -0.81 -35.18
CA GLU A 318 -35.73 0.13 -35.65
C GLU A 318 -34.32 -0.10 -35.06
N ASP A 319 -33.23 -0.13 -35.81
CA ASP A 319 -33.00 -0.15 -37.26
C ASP A 319 -31.52 -0.56 -37.45
N ASP A 320 -31.25 -1.38 -38.46
CA ASP A 320 -29.92 -1.71 -38.93
C ASP A 320 -29.18 -0.45 -39.44
N VAL A 321 -28.02 -0.15 -38.87
CA VAL A 321 -26.99 0.66 -39.53
C VAL A 321 -25.66 -0.08 -39.46
N ALA A 322 -25.16 -0.39 -40.65
CA ALA A 322 -23.93 -1.09 -40.92
C ALA A 322 -22.70 -0.42 -40.29
N MET A 323 -21.89 -1.22 -39.60
CA MET A 323 -20.49 -0.94 -39.30
C MET A 323 -19.67 -1.35 -40.52
N GLU A 324 -18.96 -0.37 -41.10
CA GLU A 324 -17.88 -0.63 -42.05
C GLU A 324 -16.63 -1.03 -41.26
N ASP A 325 -16.03 -2.14 -41.68
CA ASP A 325 -14.75 -2.65 -41.24
C ASP A 325 -13.62 -1.66 -41.60
N ASP A 326 -12.82 -1.26 -40.62
CA ASP A 326 -11.49 -0.67 -40.85
C ASP A 326 -10.46 -1.52 -40.11
N GLU A 327 -9.67 -2.25 -40.90
CA GLU A 327 -8.56 -3.08 -40.47
C GLU A 327 -7.41 -2.18 -39.99
N GLY A 328 -7.18 -2.12 -38.67
CA GLY A 328 -6.01 -1.52 -38.06
C GLY A 328 -4.93 -2.58 -37.82
N GLU A 329 -3.79 -2.40 -38.49
CA GLU A 329 -2.58 -3.22 -38.40
C GLU A 329 -2.05 -3.35 -36.95
N ASP A 330 -1.76 -4.58 -36.57
CA ASP A 330 -1.12 -5.01 -35.33
C ASP A 330 0.40 -4.81 -35.42
N ASP A 331 0.90 -3.72 -34.83
CA ASP A 331 2.33 -3.51 -34.58
C ASP A 331 2.60 -3.70 -33.07
N SER A 332 2.75 -4.97 -32.68
CA SER A 332 3.30 -5.35 -31.38
C SER A 332 4.80 -5.01 -31.33
N GLN A 333 5.14 -3.82 -30.84
CA GLN A 333 6.51 -3.50 -30.45
C GLN A 333 6.75 -3.94 -29.00
N GLU A 334 7.71 -4.87 -28.83
CA GLU A 334 8.33 -5.24 -27.57
C GLU A 334 8.68 -3.98 -26.75
N ILE A 335 8.16 -3.90 -25.53
CA ILE A 335 8.55 -2.91 -24.53
C ILE A 335 9.95 -3.28 -24.06
N GLY A 336 10.96 -2.63 -24.61
CA GLY A 336 12.32 -2.67 -24.10
C GLY A 336 12.48 -1.67 -22.95
N ASP A 337 13.06 -2.15 -21.85
CA ASP A 337 13.59 -1.32 -20.76
C ASP A 337 14.77 -0.48 -21.27
N ASP A 338 14.48 0.60 -21.98
CA ASP A 338 15.47 1.64 -22.29
C ASP A 338 15.48 2.67 -21.14
N GLU A 339 16.27 2.38 -20.10
CA GLU A 339 16.84 3.43 -19.24
C GLU A 339 17.57 4.43 -20.14
N LEU A 340 16.97 5.60 -20.37
CA LEU A 340 17.68 6.70 -20.99
C LEU A 340 18.73 7.19 -19.99
N ASP A 341 19.98 6.75 -20.21
CA ASP A 341 21.18 7.31 -19.59
C ASP A 341 21.24 8.82 -19.82
N ILE A 342 20.74 9.61 -18.86
CA ILE A 342 21.03 11.03 -18.81
C ILE A 342 22.45 11.17 -18.26
N GLU A 343 23.44 11.38 -19.13
CA GLU A 343 24.79 11.75 -18.71
C GLU A 343 24.74 13.11 -17.99
N PHE A 344 24.66 13.09 -16.67
CA PHE A 344 24.68 14.29 -15.83
C PHE A 344 26.12 14.76 -15.57
N ILE A 345 26.49 15.92 -16.09
CA ILE A 345 27.77 16.59 -15.79
C ILE A 345 27.71 17.17 -14.36
N ASP A 346 28.78 16.94 -13.59
CA ASP A 346 28.93 17.27 -12.17
C ASP A 346 29.26 18.77 -11.93
N GLY A 347 28.66 19.32 -10.86
CA GLY A 347 29.19 20.44 -10.07
C GLY A 347 29.46 21.78 -10.76
N GLY A 348 28.41 22.51 -11.15
CA GLY A 348 28.55 23.92 -11.54
C GLY A 348 27.22 24.60 -11.88
N ASP A 349 27.17 25.93 -11.69
CA ASP A 349 26.08 26.81 -12.15
C ASP A 349 25.76 26.48 -13.61
N ILE A 350 24.54 25.97 -13.84
CA ILE A 350 24.12 25.38 -15.11
C ILE A 350 24.11 26.45 -16.21
N GLY A 351 24.66 26.14 -17.39
CA GLY A 351 24.72 27.10 -18.49
C GLY A 351 23.33 27.45 -19.02
N TYR A 352 23.15 28.68 -19.53
CA TYR A 352 21.90 29.25 -20.08
C TYR A 352 21.10 28.39 -21.10
N GLY A 353 21.63 27.26 -21.58
CA GLY A 353 20.97 26.30 -22.48
C GLY A 353 20.57 24.97 -21.82
N GLU A 354 21.36 24.47 -20.87
CA GLU A 354 21.13 23.19 -20.16
C GLU A 354 19.98 23.31 -19.13
N GLU A 355 19.76 24.49 -18.56
CA GLU A 355 18.70 24.77 -17.57
C GLU A 355 17.28 24.52 -18.11
N VAL A 356 17.03 24.90 -19.36
CA VAL A 356 15.72 24.72 -20.03
C VAL A 356 15.50 23.25 -20.36
N GLU A 357 16.56 22.54 -20.76
CA GLU A 357 16.52 21.13 -21.07
C GLU A 357 16.25 20.28 -19.83
N VAL A 358 16.87 20.58 -18.67
CA VAL A 358 16.65 19.80 -17.43
C VAL A 358 15.21 19.87 -16.94
N VAL A 359 14.61 21.07 -16.82
CA VAL A 359 13.21 21.16 -16.37
C VAL A 359 12.25 20.58 -17.42
N SER A 360 12.52 20.80 -18.71
CA SER A 360 11.67 20.23 -19.77
C SER A 360 11.77 18.69 -19.81
N ALA A 361 12.95 18.14 -19.55
CA ALA A 361 13.16 16.69 -19.44
C ALA A 361 12.43 16.12 -18.22
N LEU A 362 12.51 16.77 -17.05
CA LEU A 362 11.77 16.36 -15.85
C LEU A 362 10.25 16.43 -16.03
N GLU A 363 9.74 17.49 -16.66
CA GLU A 363 8.30 17.58 -16.99
C GLU A 363 7.91 16.45 -17.95
N LYS A 364 8.71 16.16 -18.98
CA LYS A 364 8.44 15.08 -19.93
C LYS A 364 8.46 13.71 -19.23
N ASP A 365 9.44 13.48 -18.37
CA ASP A 365 9.60 12.24 -17.61
C ASP A 365 8.41 12.01 -16.68
N ARG A 366 8.02 13.04 -15.91
CA ARG A 366 6.81 12.98 -15.07
C ARG A 366 5.54 12.81 -15.89
N LEU A 367 5.41 13.49 -17.02
CA LEU A 367 4.28 13.32 -17.92
C LEU A 367 4.17 11.88 -18.42
N GLN A 368 5.29 11.27 -18.82
CA GLN A 368 5.32 9.89 -19.29
C GLN A 368 4.98 8.90 -18.18
N GLU A 369 5.60 9.07 -17.01
CA GLU A 369 5.31 8.28 -15.81
C GLU A 369 3.82 8.35 -15.46
N PHE A 370 3.24 9.55 -15.34
CA PHE A 370 1.83 9.72 -14.99
C PHE A 370 0.85 9.32 -16.11
N SER A 371 1.25 9.38 -17.38
CA SER A 371 0.41 8.94 -18.50
C SER A 371 0.14 7.43 -18.47
N ALA A 372 1.10 6.64 -17.97
CA ALA A 372 0.91 5.20 -17.77
C ALA A 372 -0.25 4.90 -16.79
N TYR A 373 -0.41 5.73 -15.74
CA TYR A 373 -1.44 5.56 -14.72
C TYR A 373 -2.79 6.22 -15.06
N ILE A 374 -2.75 7.35 -15.76
CA ILE A 374 -3.92 8.22 -15.95
C ILE A 374 -4.56 8.05 -17.35
N GLY A 375 -3.86 7.42 -18.29
CA GLY A 375 -4.24 7.32 -19.70
C GLY A 375 -3.82 8.57 -20.49
N ASN A 376 -4.31 8.71 -21.73
CA ASN A 376 -3.88 9.75 -22.67
C ASN A 376 -4.09 11.17 -22.11
N LEU A 377 -3.04 11.75 -21.52
CA LEU A 377 -2.98 13.15 -21.12
C LEU A 377 -2.68 13.99 -22.36
N SER A 378 -3.33 15.14 -22.50
CA SER A 378 -3.02 16.08 -23.57
C SER A 378 -1.54 16.48 -23.45
N GLU A 379 -0.73 16.10 -24.46
CA GLU A 379 0.72 16.31 -24.56
C GLU A 379 1.15 17.80 -24.68
N SER A 380 0.57 18.70 -23.91
CA SER A 380 1.09 20.06 -23.82
C SER A 380 2.18 20.10 -22.76
N THR A 381 3.42 19.78 -23.16
CA THR A 381 4.60 20.05 -22.32
C THR A 381 4.64 21.55 -22.01
N LEU A 382 4.46 21.90 -20.74
CA LEU A 382 4.54 23.29 -20.29
C LEU A 382 6.01 23.72 -20.37
N SER A 383 6.31 24.75 -21.17
CA SER A 383 7.68 25.28 -21.20
C SER A 383 8.04 25.90 -19.84
N ILE A 384 9.32 25.87 -19.44
CA ILE A 384 9.79 26.57 -18.23
C ILE A 384 9.43 28.06 -18.23
N GLN A 385 9.38 28.70 -19.41
CA GLN A 385 8.95 30.09 -19.52
C GLN A 385 7.46 30.24 -19.14
N SER A 386 6.60 29.37 -19.66
CA SER A 386 5.17 29.35 -19.33
C SER A 386 4.93 29.00 -17.85
N ALA A 387 5.71 28.07 -17.29
CA ALA A 387 5.71 27.74 -15.87
C ALA A 387 5.99 28.98 -15.01
N ARG A 388 7.07 29.70 -15.31
CA ARG A 388 7.48 30.90 -14.58
C ARG A 388 6.50 32.06 -14.75
N GLU A 389 5.91 32.21 -15.93
CA GLU A 389 4.83 33.18 -16.18
C GLU A 389 3.60 32.86 -15.32
N ALA A 390 3.21 31.59 -15.22
CA ALA A 390 2.12 31.17 -14.34
C ALA A 390 2.40 31.50 -12.87
N LEU A 391 3.60 31.19 -12.36
CA LEU A 391 4.02 31.56 -11.00
C LEU A 391 4.03 33.08 -10.79
N THR A 392 4.47 33.85 -11.78
CA THR A 392 4.44 35.33 -11.74
C THR A 392 3.00 35.85 -11.65
N ASP A 393 2.07 35.28 -12.42
CA ASP A 393 0.68 35.68 -12.41
C ASP A 393 -0.03 35.32 -11.11
N VAL A 394 0.29 34.16 -10.52
CA VAL A 394 -0.18 33.79 -9.18
C VAL A 394 0.34 34.79 -8.15
N ALA A 395 1.65 35.05 -8.13
CA ALA A 395 2.25 36.01 -7.20
C ALA A 395 1.63 37.40 -7.30
N ARG A 396 1.33 37.87 -8.50
CA ARG A 396 0.63 39.15 -8.74
C ARG A 396 -0.80 39.16 -8.20
N GLN A 397 -1.52 38.04 -8.29
CA GLN A 397 -2.93 37.96 -7.90
C GLN A 397 -3.12 37.66 -6.41
N THR A 398 -2.30 36.80 -5.84
CA THR A 398 -2.45 36.32 -4.46
C THR A 398 -1.48 37.00 -3.50
N GLY A 399 -0.31 37.46 -3.98
CA GLY A 399 0.82 37.90 -3.16
C GLY A 399 1.73 36.74 -2.70
N THR A 400 1.42 35.51 -3.11
CA THR A 400 2.15 34.28 -2.75
C THR A 400 3.37 34.12 -3.65
N GLN A 401 4.55 33.97 -3.06
CA GLN A 401 5.77 33.63 -3.80
C GLN A 401 5.94 32.11 -3.75
N SER A 402 5.88 31.47 -4.90
CA SER A 402 5.87 30.01 -4.99
C SER A 402 7.15 29.48 -5.62
N ALA A 403 7.63 28.35 -5.09
CA ALA A 403 8.66 27.53 -5.70
C ALA A 403 8.08 26.18 -6.12
N VAL A 404 8.58 25.65 -7.23
CA VAL A 404 8.33 24.25 -7.63
C VAL A 404 9.62 23.47 -7.41
N VAL A 405 9.50 22.34 -6.70
CA VAL A 405 10.61 21.46 -6.33
C VAL A 405 10.34 20.09 -6.94
N TYR A 406 11.17 19.70 -7.89
CA TYR A 406 11.23 18.35 -8.42
C TYR A 406 12.23 17.55 -7.61
N VAL A 407 11.77 16.46 -6.99
CA VAL A 407 12.62 15.51 -6.29
C VAL A 407 12.80 14.29 -7.20
N THR A 408 14.02 13.80 -7.33
CA THR A 408 14.34 12.56 -8.08
C THR A 408 15.25 11.69 -7.23
N LEU A 409 14.93 10.40 -7.14
CA LEU A 409 15.76 9.41 -6.46
C LEU A 409 16.51 8.58 -7.50
N LEU A 410 17.82 8.77 -7.56
CA LEU A 410 18.73 7.94 -8.36
C LEU A 410 19.35 6.86 -7.45
N PRO A 411 19.95 5.79 -8.01
CA PRO A 411 20.47 4.68 -7.21
C PRO A 411 21.42 5.10 -6.07
N SER A 412 22.24 6.13 -6.29
CA SER A 412 23.26 6.59 -5.34
C SER A 412 23.13 8.05 -4.90
N GLN A 413 22.13 8.79 -5.38
CA GLN A 413 21.95 10.20 -5.03
C GLN A 413 20.50 10.66 -5.14
N LEU A 414 20.16 11.68 -4.35
CA LEU A 414 18.90 12.43 -4.43
C LEU A 414 19.16 13.74 -5.17
N GLU A 415 18.34 14.05 -6.16
CA GLU A 415 18.41 15.27 -6.95
C GLU A 415 17.21 16.17 -6.66
N LEU A 416 17.49 17.44 -6.37
CA LEU A 416 16.51 18.51 -6.19
C LEU A 416 16.67 19.51 -7.33
N VAL A 417 15.61 19.71 -8.10
CA VAL A 417 15.53 20.81 -9.08
C VAL A 417 14.46 21.78 -8.65
N VAL A 418 14.86 23.02 -8.39
CA VAL A 418 13.97 24.06 -7.87
C VAL A 418 13.92 25.23 -8.84
N PHE A 419 12.73 25.77 -9.07
CA PHE A 419 12.59 27.04 -9.78
C PHE A 419 11.47 27.90 -9.19
N THR A 420 11.64 29.22 -9.34
CA THR A 420 10.66 30.24 -8.94
C THR A 420 10.27 31.09 -10.13
N ALA A 421 9.38 32.06 -9.94
CA ALA A 421 8.99 33.01 -10.98
C ALA A 421 10.19 33.80 -11.55
N ASP A 422 11.09 34.26 -10.67
CA ASP A 422 12.13 35.25 -10.95
C ASP A 422 13.56 34.69 -10.96
N ALA A 423 13.82 33.56 -10.29
CA ALA A 423 15.13 32.91 -10.27
C ALA A 423 15.29 31.87 -11.40
N ARG A 424 16.54 31.58 -11.73
CA ARG A 424 16.88 30.45 -12.62
C ARG A 424 16.57 29.13 -11.92
N PRO A 425 16.25 28.06 -12.67
CA PRO A 425 16.26 26.73 -12.10
C PRO A 425 17.61 26.43 -11.47
N ILE A 426 17.60 25.87 -10.28
CA ILE A 426 18.78 25.42 -9.55
C ILE A 426 18.71 23.90 -9.41
N ARG A 427 19.88 23.26 -9.40
CA ARG A 427 20.04 21.83 -9.15
C ARG A 427 20.91 21.62 -7.91
N ARG A 428 20.48 20.73 -7.02
CA ARG A 428 21.26 20.26 -5.87
C ARG A 428 21.26 18.74 -5.86
N SER A 429 22.44 18.16 -5.71
CA SER A 429 22.63 16.73 -5.57
C SER A 429 23.05 16.42 -4.14
N VAL A 430 22.41 15.42 -3.53
CA VAL A 430 22.70 14.92 -2.19
C VAL A 430 23.15 13.47 -2.33
N PRO A 431 24.37 13.10 -1.88
CA PRO A 431 24.94 11.77 -2.07
C PRO A 431 24.32 10.76 -1.10
N ILE A 432 23.07 10.37 -1.36
CA ILE A 432 22.28 9.41 -0.58
C ILE A 432 21.51 8.48 -1.52
N SER A 433 21.53 7.18 -1.24
CA SER A 433 20.85 6.19 -2.08
C SER A 433 19.34 6.30 -1.99
N ARG A 434 18.66 5.95 -3.10
CA ARG A 434 17.19 5.81 -3.17
C ARG A 434 16.66 4.99 -1.99
N ASP A 435 17.22 3.81 -1.77
CA ASP A 435 16.75 2.86 -0.76
C ASP A 435 16.79 3.47 0.65
N ARG A 436 17.86 4.20 0.96
CA ARG A 436 17.99 4.83 2.28
C ARG A 436 16.98 5.96 2.48
N VAL A 437 16.70 6.76 1.45
CA VAL A 437 15.69 7.82 1.54
C VAL A 437 14.30 7.21 1.75
N VAL A 438 13.96 6.17 0.98
CA VAL A 438 12.67 5.47 1.07
C VAL A 438 12.51 4.77 2.43
N GLU A 439 13.56 4.15 2.96
CA GLU A 439 13.56 3.53 4.29
C GLU A 439 13.22 4.55 5.40
N VAL A 440 13.88 5.72 5.39
CA VAL A 440 13.63 6.77 6.38
C VAL A 440 12.24 7.39 6.20
N ALA A 441 11.77 7.57 4.97
CA ALA A 441 10.40 8.02 4.68
C ALA A 441 9.34 7.04 5.21
N ASN A 442 9.56 5.73 5.04
CA ASN A 442 8.69 4.70 5.59
C ASN A 442 8.71 4.70 7.13
N THR A 443 9.88 4.86 7.73
CA THR A 443 10.02 5.01 9.18
C THR A 443 9.22 6.20 9.70
N LEU A 444 9.34 7.37 9.06
CA LEU A 444 8.56 8.55 9.43
C LEU A 444 7.05 8.29 9.33
N ARG A 445 6.61 7.66 8.24
CA ARG A 445 5.21 7.33 8.01
C ARG A 445 4.67 6.39 9.08
N GLU A 446 5.43 5.37 9.47
CA GLU A 446 5.04 4.44 10.54
C GLU A 446 4.88 5.17 11.88
N GLN A 447 5.85 6.00 12.24
CA GLN A 447 5.83 6.79 13.48
C GLN A 447 4.64 7.76 13.55
N LEU A 448 4.25 8.33 12.40
CA LEU A 448 3.15 9.29 12.33
C LEU A 448 1.76 8.68 12.09
N THR A 449 1.68 7.48 11.52
CA THR A 449 0.40 6.83 11.18
C THR A 449 -0.12 5.96 12.32
N ASN A 450 0.76 5.38 13.15
CA ASN A 450 0.34 4.44 14.17
C ASN A 450 -0.15 5.17 15.45
N PRO A 451 -1.43 4.99 15.86
CA PRO A 451 -1.97 5.65 17.06
C PRO A 451 -1.20 5.37 18.35
N ARG A 452 -0.45 4.25 18.42
CA ARG A 452 0.36 3.90 19.60
C ARG A 452 1.53 4.86 19.83
N PHE A 453 2.00 5.54 18.79
CA PHE A 453 3.14 6.45 18.85
C PHE A 453 2.75 7.92 19.11
N GLN A 454 1.45 8.23 19.24
CA GLN A 454 0.94 9.60 19.49
C GLN A 454 1.47 10.26 20.78
N ARG A 455 2.12 9.50 21.66
CA ARG A 455 2.71 9.97 22.93
C ARG A 455 4.23 9.95 22.92
N THR A 456 4.83 9.77 21.76
CA THR A 456 6.27 9.68 21.57
C THR A 456 6.72 10.73 20.56
N ASP A 457 8.00 11.04 20.58
CA ASP A 457 8.68 11.94 19.65
C ASP A 457 9.56 11.17 18.65
N GLY A 458 9.37 9.86 18.52
CA GLY A 458 10.15 8.99 17.63
C GLY A 458 10.08 9.38 16.15
N TYR A 459 9.06 10.15 15.75
CA TYR A 459 8.97 10.72 14.41
C TYR A 459 9.99 11.83 14.14
N LEU A 460 10.55 12.49 15.17
CA LEU A 460 11.43 13.65 15.00
C LEU A 460 12.73 13.29 14.30
N GLN A 461 13.37 12.18 14.66
CA GLN A 461 14.63 11.75 14.04
C GLN A 461 14.48 11.52 12.53
N PRO A 462 13.54 10.69 12.03
CA PRO A 462 13.37 10.51 10.59
C PRO A 462 12.83 11.79 9.90
N ALA A 463 12.03 12.62 10.58
CA ALA A 463 11.58 13.92 10.05
C ALA A 463 12.74 14.90 9.82
N GLN A 464 13.70 14.95 10.75
CA GLN A 464 14.91 15.77 10.64
C GLN A 464 15.82 15.29 9.53
N GLN A 465 16.07 13.98 9.48
CA GLN A 465 16.93 13.42 8.45
C GLN A 465 16.39 13.69 7.03
N LEU A 466 15.08 13.58 6.82
CA LEU A 466 14.46 13.89 5.54
C LEU A 466 14.46 15.39 5.24
N TYR A 467 14.33 16.25 6.25
CA TYR A 467 14.48 17.70 6.09
C TYR A 467 15.88 18.07 5.61
N GLU A 468 16.93 17.51 6.23
CA GLU A 468 18.34 17.71 5.85
C GLU A 468 18.61 17.32 4.39
N TRP A 469 17.97 16.26 3.89
CA TRP A 469 18.17 15.82 2.51
C TRP A 469 17.31 16.57 1.49
N THR A 470 16.09 16.99 1.86
CA THR A 470 15.10 17.48 0.89
C THR A 470 14.86 18.99 0.93
N ILE A 471 15.15 19.65 2.05
CA ILE A 471 14.85 21.07 2.26
C ILE A 471 16.12 21.89 2.51
N GLU A 472 16.97 21.46 3.43
CA GLU A 472 18.19 22.21 3.81
C GLU A 472 19.06 22.63 2.60
N PRO A 473 19.29 21.77 1.57
CA PRO A 473 20.16 22.13 0.43
C PRO A 473 19.59 23.25 -0.46
N ILE A 474 18.28 23.50 -0.38
CA ILE A 474 17.56 24.46 -1.22
C ILE A 474 17.01 25.65 -0.41
N LEU A 475 17.06 25.59 0.93
CA LEU A 475 16.54 26.62 1.82
C LEU A 475 17.10 28.03 1.53
N PRO A 476 18.41 28.24 1.32
CA PRO A 476 18.94 29.58 1.02
C PRO A 476 18.35 30.20 -0.25
N ASP A 477 18.03 29.37 -1.24
CA ASP A 477 17.48 29.81 -2.53
C ASP A 477 15.98 30.14 -2.41
N LEU A 478 15.25 29.38 -1.58
CA LEU A 478 13.86 29.66 -1.21
C LEU A 478 13.76 30.99 -0.44
N GLU A 479 14.65 31.22 0.52
CA GLU A 479 14.72 32.46 1.30
C GLU A 479 15.07 33.67 0.44
N ALA A 480 16.08 33.55 -0.44
CA ALA A 480 16.49 34.62 -1.34
C ALA A 480 15.34 35.07 -2.26
N SER A 481 14.46 34.14 -2.62
CA SER A 481 13.28 34.37 -3.47
C SER A 481 12.02 34.74 -2.66
N ASN A 482 12.13 34.86 -1.33
CA ASN A 482 11.01 35.13 -0.41
C ASN A 482 9.84 34.14 -0.57
N VAL A 483 10.15 32.87 -0.86
CA VAL A 483 9.15 31.83 -1.09
C VAL A 483 8.35 31.59 0.19
N ASN A 484 7.04 31.45 0.03
CA ASN A 484 6.12 31.11 1.11
C ASN A 484 5.18 29.95 0.75
N THR A 485 5.22 29.44 -0.49
CA THR A 485 4.51 28.22 -0.90
C THR A 485 5.44 27.32 -1.71
N ILE A 486 5.49 26.03 -1.39
CA ILE A 486 6.30 25.04 -2.10
C ILE A 486 5.36 23.99 -2.72
N LEU A 487 5.56 23.75 -4.02
CA LEU A 487 4.90 22.70 -4.77
C LEU A 487 5.92 21.59 -5.04
N PHE A 488 5.69 20.40 -4.50
CA PHE A 488 6.58 19.27 -4.69
C PHE A 488 6.07 18.32 -5.77
N SER A 489 6.94 18.00 -6.74
CA SER A 489 6.79 16.80 -7.57
C SER A 489 7.68 15.71 -6.98
N MET A 490 7.04 14.73 -6.34
CA MET A 490 7.71 13.63 -5.65
C MET A 490 7.80 12.38 -6.54
N PRO A 491 8.92 11.64 -6.51
CA PRO A 491 9.05 10.36 -7.19
C PRO A 491 8.30 9.25 -6.44
N ALA A 492 8.19 8.09 -7.09
CA ALA A 492 7.80 6.83 -6.46
C ALA A 492 8.49 6.63 -5.10
N GLY A 493 7.73 6.14 -4.12
CA GLY A 493 8.18 5.96 -2.73
C GLY A 493 8.12 7.20 -1.82
N LEU A 494 8.06 8.43 -2.35
CA LEU A 494 7.96 9.67 -1.55
C LEU A 494 6.63 10.42 -1.69
N ARG A 495 5.74 9.96 -2.56
CA ARG A 495 4.43 10.61 -2.81
C ARG A 495 3.50 10.63 -1.61
N SER A 496 3.62 9.65 -0.71
CA SER A 496 2.87 9.58 0.55
C SER A 496 3.62 10.17 1.75
N LEU A 497 4.73 10.87 1.54
CA LEU A 497 5.52 11.48 2.60
C LEU A 497 4.72 12.61 3.28
N PRO A 498 4.55 12.62 4.61
CA PRO A 498 3.92 13.73 5.32
C PRO A 498 4.88 14.93 5.36
N ILE A 499 5.01 15.64 4.23
CA ILE A 499 5.95 16.76 4.05
C ILE A 499 5.75 17.88 5.08
N ALA A 500 4.51 18.09 5.53
CA ALA A 500 4.18 19.06 6.57
C ALA A 500 4.85 18.74 7.92
N GLY A 501 5.10 17.45 8.18
CA GLY A 501 5.73 16.93 9.39
C GLY A 501 7.26 16.83 9.32
N LEU A 502 7.90 17.22 8.22
CA LEU A 502 9.36 17.40 8.19
C LEU A 502 9.78 18.48 9.18
N HIS A 503 10.97 18.38 9.77
CA HIS A 503 11.34 19.19 10.93
C HIS A 503 12.80 19.63 10.85
N ASP A 504 13.12 20.90 11.09
CA ASP A 504 14.50 21.43 10.95
C ASP A 504 15.36 21.28 12.23
N GLY A 505 14.75 20.77 13.30
CA GLY A 505 15.35 20.66 14.63
C GLY A 505 14.74 21.63 15.64
N GLU A 506 14.07 22.69 15.16
CA GLU A 506 13.36 23.69 15.97
C GLU A 506 11.86 23.77 15.65
N GLN A 507 11.48 23.70 14.37
CA GLN A 507 10.13 23.90 13.86
C GLN A 507 9.82 22.93 12.69
N PHE A 508 8.53 22.65 12.50
CA PHE A 508 8.04 21.88 11.36
C PHE A 508 8.06 22.68 10.06
N LEU A 509 8.17 22.00 8.92
CA LEU A 509 8.16 22.63 7.61
C LEU A 509 6.87 23.43 7.35
N VAL A 510 5.73 22.97 7.88
CA VAL A 510 4.44 23.67 7.79
C VAL A 510 4.43 25.02 8.52
N GLU A 511 5.31 25.21 9.52
CA GLU A 511 5.47 26.49 10.20
C GLU A 511 6.14 27.52 9.30
N GLN A 512 6.95 27.06 8.34
CA GLN A 512 7.71 27.91 7.44
C GLN A 512 6.98 28.19 6.12
N PHE A 513 6.37 27.15 5.52
CA PHE A 513 5.81 27.23 4.17
C PHE A 513 4.40 26.65 4.07
N SER A 514 3.61 27.19 3.15
CA SER A 514 2.44 26.51 2.60
C SER A 514 2.87 25.41 1.64
N LEU A 515 2.23 24.25 1.69
CA LEU A 515 2.72 23.05 1.01
C LEU A 515 1.67 22.44 0.08
N SER A 516 2.11 21.89 -1.05
CA SER A 516 1.27 21.10 -1.94
C SER A 516 2.09 20.10 -2.75
N LEU A 517 1.47 18.97 -3.11
CA LEU A 517 2.01 17.98 -4.03
C LEU A 517 1.42 18.20 -5.43
N ILE A 518 2.24 18.02 -6.46
CA ILE A 518 1.80 18.02 -7.85
C ILE A 518 2.42 16.82 -8.59
N PRO A 519 1.70 16.19 -9.53
CA PRO A 519 2.31 15.19 -10.40
C PRO A 519 3.45 15.83 -11.22
N SER A 520 3.09 16.87 -11.96
CA SER A 520 3.99 17.82 -12.61
C SER A 520 3.25 19.16 -12.75
N LEU A 521 3.97 20.24 -13.05
CA LEU A 521 3.33 21.54 -13.25
C LEU A 521 2.54 21.58 -14.57
N GLY A 522 2.97 20.83 -15.58
CA GLY A 522 2.23 20.67 -16.85
C GLY A 522 0.89 19.95 -16.72
N LEU A 523 0.67 19.19 -15.64
CA LEU A 523 -0.56 18.42 -15.39
C LEU A 523 -1.59 19.11 -14.50
N VAL A 524 -1.29 20.30 -14.00
CA VAL A 524 -2.19 21.05 -13.12
C VAL A 524 -2.66 22.35 -13.77
N ASP A 525 -3.92 22.74 -13.52
CA ASP A 525 -4.40 24.06 -13.95
C ASP A 525 -3.82 25.14 -13.04
N THR A 526 -2.78 25.81 -13.53
CA THR A 526 -2.05 26.85 -12.79
C THR A 526 -2.81 28.18 -12.68
N ARG A 527 -4.01 28.31 -13.25
CA ARG A 527 -4.77 29.57 -13.21
C ARG A 527 -5.46 29.76 -11.86
N TYR A 528 -5.10 30.86 -11.20
CA TYR A 528 -5.77 31.30 -9.97
C TYR A 528 -7.28 31.52 -10.16
N ARG A 529 -8.05 30.98 -9.21
CA ARG A 529 -9.48 31.27 -9.03
C ARG A 529 -9.76 31.41 -7.55
N THR A 530 -10.38 32.53 -7.19
CA THR A 530 -10.88 32.70 -5.83
C THR A 530 -12.06 31.75 -5.57
N LEU A 531 -12.05 31.12 -4.40
CA LEU A 531 -13.19 30.38 -3.86
C LEU A 531 -14.14 31.29 -3.05
N GLN A 532 -13.80 32.55 -2.82
CA GLN A 532 -14.63 33.43 -1.99
C GLN A 532 -16.03 33.60 -2.60
N ASN A 533 -17.06 33.31 -1.80
CA ASN A 533 -18.47 33.33 -2.18
C ASN A 533 -18.90 32.23 -3.18
N THR A 534 -18.12 31.16 -3.35
CA THR A 534 -18.59 29.97 -4.08
C THR A 534 -19.48 29.10 -3.20
N GLY A 535 -20.40 28.35 -3.82
CA GLY A 535 -21.19 27.35 -3.10
C GLY A 535 -20.41 26.06 -2.84
N ILE A 536 -20.76 25.35 -1.77
CA ILE A 536 -20.27 24.01 -1.45
C ILE A 536 -21.37 22.95 -1.60
N LEU A 537 -21.01 21.80 -2.16
CA LEU A 537 -21.77 20.55 -2.03
C LEU A 537 -21.08 19.67 -1.00
N ALA A 538 -21.72 19.44 0.15
CA ALA A 538 -21.21 18.59 1.21
C ALA A 538 -22.04 17.30 1.24
N MET A 539 -21.38 16.15 1.18
CA MET A 539 -22.08 14.86 1.22
C MET A 539 -21.30 13.87 2.08
N GLY A 540 -21.98 12.92 2.72
CA GLY A 540 -21.29 11.93 3.53
C GLY A 540 -22.18 10.84 4.12
N ALA A 541 -21.53 9.82 4.68
CA ALA A 541 -22.19 8.73 5.39
C ALA A 541 -21.63 8.63 6.81
N SER A 542 -22.53 8.57 7.79
CA SER A 542 -22.18 8.35 9.20
C SER A 542 -22.48 6.94 9.68
N GLU A 543 -23.38 6.25 8.96
CA GLU A 543 -23.82 4.90 9.25
C GLU A 543 -23.43 3.98 8.10
N PHE A 544 -22.98 2.77 8.44
CA PHE A 544 -22.51 1.79 7.46
C PHE A 544 -23.01 0.39 7.82
N GLY A 545 -23.29 -0.42 6.80
CA GLY A 545 -23.52 -1.85 6.94
C GLY A 545 -22.22 -2.66 6.91
N GLY A 546 -22.28 -3.93 7.31
CA GLY A 546 -21.14 -4.85 7.26
C GLY A 546 -20.06 -4.55 8.31
N ASN A 547 -18.78 -4.55 7.89
CA ASN A 547 -17.61 -4.44 8.77
C ASN A 547 -17.06 -3.00 8.93
N LEU A 548 -17.71 -1.99 8.34
CA LEU A 548 -17.26 -0.60 8.44
C LEU A 548 -17.75 0.05 9.75
N ALA A 549 -16.85 0.70 10.47
CA ALA A 549 -17.18 1.41 11.71
C ALA A 549 -18.05 2.65 11.42
N PRO A 550 -19.00 3.02 12.31
CA PRO A 550 -19.74 4.28 12.16
C PRO A 550 -18.82 5.50 12.30
N LEU A 551 -19.15 6.58 11.59
CA LEU A 551 -18.45 7.87 11.63
C LEU A 551 -19.39 8.96 12.18
N PRO A 552 -19.62 9.00 13.50
CA PRO A 552 -20.65 9.82 14.09
C PRO A 552 -20.36 11.33 14.00
N ALA A 553 -19.11 11.76 13.75
CA ALA A 553 -18.80 13.19 13.57
C ALA A 553 -19.24 13.74 12.20
N VAL A 554 -19.46 12.89 11.19
CA VAL A 554 -19.82 13.30 9.82
C VAL A 554 -21.02 14.27 9.77
N PRO A 555 -22.16 14.03 10.46
CA PRO A 555 -23.27 14.96 10.41
C PRO A 555 -22.94 16.32 11.03
N VAL A 556 -22.09 16.35 12.07
CA VAL A 556 -21.61 17.58 12.71
C VAL A 556 -20.68 18.34 11.77
N GLU A 557 -19.76 17.63 11.10
CA GLU A 557 -18.85 18.19 10.10
C GLU A 557 -19.61 18.86 8.96
N LEU A 558 -20.49 18.12 8.28
CA LEU A 558 -21.24 18.62 7.12
C LEU A 558 -22.11 19.82 7.47
N THR A 559 -22.76 19.78 8.64
CA THR A 559 -23.58 20.91 9.14
C THR A 559 -22.71 22.12 9.43
N THR A 560 -21.57 21.94 10.09
CA THR A 560 -20.64 23.03 10.43
C THR A 560 -20.13 23.71 9.17
N VAL A 561 -19.68 22.93 8.17
CA VAL A 561 -19.16 23.47 6.92
C VAL A 561 -20.23 24.25 6.15
N THR A 562 -21.46 23.72 6.06
CA THR A 562 -22.56 24.31 5.24
C THR A 562 -23.38 25.39 5.93
N GLN A 563 -23.28 25.57 7.25
CA GLN A 563 -24.10 26.54 7.99
C GLN A 563 -23.29 27.65 8.66
N GLU A 564 -22.12 27.34 9.20
CA GLU A 564 -21.26 28.35 9.85
C GLU A 564 -20.40 29.11 8.83
N TRP A 565 -19.86 28.37 7.85
CA TRP A 565 -18.79 28.87 7.00
C TRP A 565 -19.23 29.16 5.56
N TRP A 566 -19.81 28.18 4.90
CA TRP A 566 -20.04 28.21 3.46
C TRP A 566 -21.51 28.02 3.15
N SER A 567 -22.04 28.78 2.18
CA SER A 567 -23.39 28.55 1.69
C SER A 567 -23.41 27.30 0.81
N GLY A 568 -24.22 26.32 1.15
CA GLY A 568 -24.25 25.05 0.44
C GLY A 568 -25.38 24.14 0.86
N GLU A 569 -25.37 22.93 0.30
CA GLU A 569 -26.31 21.86 0.67
C GLU A 569 -25.54 20.67 1.23
N ALA A 570 -26.13 20.02 2.24
CA ALA A 570 -25.60 18.84 2.89
C ALA A 570 -26.52 17.62 2.63
N PHE A 571 -25.94 16.51 2.17
CA PHE A 571 -26.66 15.26 1.94
C PHE A 571 -26.01 14.11 2.71
N ILE A 572 -26.78 13.41 3.53
CA ILE A 572 -26.25 12.43 4.50
C ILE A 572 -26.90 11.07 4.25
N ASN A 573 -26.15 9.99 4.48
CA ASN A 573 -26.62 8.60 4.45
C ASN A 573 -27.40 8.30 3.17
N GLU A 574 -28.70 8.00 3.23
CA GLU A 574 -29.53 7.63 2.07
C GLU A 574 -29.52 8.66 0.93
N ALA A 575 -29.18 9.92 1.23
CA ALA A 575 -29.04 10.97 0.23
C ALA A 575 -27.61 11.09 -0.36
N PHE A 576 -26.64 10.36 0.18
CA PHE A 576 -25.26 10.31 -0.29
C PHE A 576 -25.04 9.17 -1.29
N THR A 577 -25.60 9.33 -2.48
CA THR A 577 -25.48 8.39 -3.61
C THR A 577 -24.75 9.03 -4.79
N ARG A 578 -24.19 8.21 -5.70
CA ARG A 578 -23.54 8.71 -6.92
C ARG A 578 -24.51 9.51 -7.79
N GLU A 579 -25.74 9.01 -7.93
CA GLU A 579 -26.77 9.67 -8.73
C GLU A 579 -27.08 11.08 -8.20
N ASN A 580 -27.26 11.21 -6.88
CA ASN A 580 -27.53 12.52 -6.28
C ASN A 580 -26.29 13.43 -6.39
N LEU A 581 -25.07 12.91 -6.17
CA LEU A 581 -23.83 13.68 -6.36
C LEU A 581 -23.77 14.29 -7.77
N VAL A 582 -23.98 13.48 -8.82
CA VAL A 582 -23.98 13.95 -10.21
C VAL A 582 -25.10 14.95 -10.48
N GLU A 583 -26.31 14.70 -9.96
CA GLU A 583 -27.45 15.59 -10.20
C GLU A 583 -27.28 16.96 -9.54
N GLN A 584 -26.80 17.01 -8.30
CA GLN A 584 -26.55 18.28 -7.60
C GLN A 584 -25.46 19.10 -8.28
N ARG A 585 -24.39 18.44 -8.74
CA ARG A 585 -23.33 19.05 -9.55
C ARG A 585 -23.88 19.69 -10.82
N ARG A 586 -24.74 18.97 -11.54
CA ARG A 586 -25.36 19.43 -12.79
C ARG A 586 -26.27 20.64 -12.60
N ARG A 587 -27.01 20.70 -11.49
CA ARG A 587 -28.00 21.76 -11.22
C ARG A 587 -27.39 23.08 -10.73
N HIS A 588 -26.40 23.00 -9.84
CA HIS A 588 -25.98 24.16 -9.04
C HIS A 588 -24.54 24.61 -9.28
N GLY A 589 -23.74 23.81 -9.99
CA GLY A 589 -22.39 24.18 -10.42
C GLY A 589 -21.45 24.59 -9.27
N TYR A 590 -21.48 23.82 -8.18
CA TYR A 590 -20.64 24.06 -7.00
C TYR A 590 -19.15 24.17 -7.40
N SER A 591 -18.36 24.98 -6.70
CA SER A 591 -16.90 25.02 -6.93
C SER A 591 -16.15 24.14 -5.94
N ILE A 592 -16.79 23.82 -4.82
CA ILE A 592 -16.25 22.98 -3.76
C ILE A 592 -17.15 21.75 -3.61
N VAL A 593 -16.55 20.57 -3.58
CA VAL A 593 -17.22 19.30 -3.27
C VAL A 593 -16.52 18.70 -2.05
N HIS A 594 -17.27 18.36 -1.02
CA HIS A 594 -16.76 17.79 0.20
C HIS A 594 -17.44 16.46 0.48
N LEU A 595 -16.64 15.40 0.58
CA LEU A 595 -17.09 14.04 0.79
C LEU A 595 -16.55 13.54 2.14
N ALA A 596 -17.43 13.24 3.09
CA ALA A 596 -17.07 12.77 4.43
C ALA A 596 -17.58 11.33 4.65
N THR A 597 -16.69 10.35 4.60
CA THR A 597 -17.05 8.91 4.59
C THR A 597 -15.80 8.02 4.76
N HIS A 598 -15.93 6.70 4.68
CA HIS A 598 -14.78 5.80 4.53
C HIS A 598 -14.20 5.83 3.12
N GLY A 599 -12.89 5.69 3.02
CA GLY A 599 -12.16 5.44 1.79
C GLY A 599 -11.11 4.37 2.05
N GLU A 600 -10.83 3.57 1.03
CA GLU A 600 -9.77 2.58 1.08
C GLU A 600 -8.92 2.70 -0.18
N PHE A 601 -7.61 2.69 0.00
CA PHE A 601 -6.67 2.79 -1.09
C PHE A 601 -5.75 1.58 -1.14
N LEU A 602 -5.96 0.79 -2.20
CA LEU A 602 -5.31 -0.46 -2.52
C LEU A 602 -4.70 -0.32 -3.94
N SER A 603 -5.17 -1.11 -4.90
CA SER A 603 -4.82 -1.00 -6.33
C SER A 603 -5.73 0.01 -7.06
N PHE A 604 -5.46 0.27 -8.34
CA PHE A 604 -6.33 1.13 -9.17
C PHE A 604 -7.78 0.60 -9.27
N GLU A 605 -7.96 -0.72 -9.35
CA GLU A 605 -9.28 -1.35 -9.48
C GLU A 605 -9.96 -1.56 -8.11
N ASP A 606 -9.20 -1.80 -7.04
CA ASP A 606 -9.76 -2.13 -5.72
C ASP A 606 -9.97 -0.92 -4.81
N SER A 607 -9.36 0.23 -5.12
CA SER A 607 -9.53 1.46 -4.33
C SER A 607 -10.93 2.05 -4.49
N TYR A 608 -11.57 2.43 -3.38
CA TYR A 608 -12.93 2.98 -3.38
C TYR A 608 -13.18 4.09 -2.34
N ILE A 609 -14.14 4.98 -2.64
CA ILE A 609 -14.85 5.82 -1.66
C ILE A 609 -16.18 5.13 -1.35
N GLN A 610 -16.49 4.92 -0.08
CA GLN A 610 -17.76 4.33 0.33
C GLN A 610 -18.87 5.38 0.21
N LEU A 611 -19.78 5.22 -0.74
CA LEU A 611 -21.06 5.93 -0.75
C LEU A 611 -22.07 5.16 0.10
N TRP A 612 -23.30 5.67 0.21
CA TRP A 612 -24.33 4.95 0.96
C TRP A 612 -24.72 3.61 0.34
N ASP A 613 -24.87 3.60 -0.98
CA ASP A 613 -25.45 2.51 -1.75
C ASP A 613 -24.41 1.67 -2.51
N GLU A 614 -23.18 2.18 -2.69
CA GLU A 614 -22.14 1.51 -3.45
C GLU A 614 -20.72 1.93 -3.04
N ARG A 615 -19.74 1.17 -3.52
CA ARG A 615 -18.33 1.57 -3.52
C ARG A 615 -18.03 2.31 -4.82
N LEU A 616 -17.65 3.57 -4.71
CA LEU A 616 -17.23 4.41 -5.84
C LEU A 616 -15.75 4.20 -6.10
N HIS A 617 -15.44 3.38 -7.11
CA HIS A 617 -14.06 3.05 -7.48
C HIS A 617 -13.37 4.20 -8.22
N LEU A 618 -12.03 4.20 -8.21
CA LEU A 618 -11.23 5.22 -8.91
C LEU A 618 -11.65 5.34 -10.38
N ASN A 619 -11.67 4.23 -11.13
CA ASN A 619 -12.03 4.22 -12.55
C ASN A 619 -13.41 4.86 -12.88
N GLN A 620 -14.32 4.93 -11.90
CA GLN A 620 -15.66 5.52 -12.04
C GLN A 620 -15.67 7.04 -11.79
N MET A 621 -14.73 7.59 -11.03
CA MET A 621 -14.79 8.99 -10.64
C MET A 621 -14.57 9.97 -11.82
N ARG A 622 -13.86 9.57 -12.89
CA ARG A 622 -13.80 10.35 -14.15
C ARG A 622 -15.19 10.58 -14.75
N LYS A 623 -16.14 9.67 -14.48
CA LYS A 623 -17.52 9.74 -14.98
C LYS A 623 -18.40 10.70 -14.17
N LEU A 624 -17.89 11.29 -13.08
CA LEU A 624 -18.65 12.23 -12.24
C LEU A 624 -18.77 13.64 -12.85
N GLY A 625 -18.06 13.93 -13.95
CA GLY A 625 -18.18 15.20 -14.67
C GLY A 625 -17.67 16.41 -13.89
N TRP A 626 -16.66 16.23 -13.03
CA TRP A 626 -16.09 17.29 -12.20
C TRP A 626 -15.39 18.41 -13.00
N ASN A 627 -15.12 18.18 -14.28
CA ASN A 627 -14.60 19.17 -15.20
C ASN A 627 -15.67 20.13 -15.78
N ASN A 628 -16.97 19.85 -15.62
CA ASN A 628 -18.04 20.66 -16.21
C ASN A 628 -19.32 20.76 -15.34
N PRO A 629 -19.53 21.88 -14.62
CA PRO A 629 -18.58 22.99 -14.45
C PRO A 629 -17.37 22.54 -13.61
N PRO A 630 -16.19 23.17 -13.82
CA PRO A 630 -14.96 22.80 -13.11
C PRO A 630 -15.12 22.85 -11.58
N VAL A 631 -14.74 21.76 -10.92
CA VAL A 631 -14.53 21.74 -9.47
C VAL A 631 -13.16 22.36 -9.19
N GLU A 632 -13.15 23.39 -8.36
CA GLU A 632 -11.93 24.07 -7.94
C GLU A 632 -11.28 23.34 -6.75
N LEU A 633 -12.07 22.71 -5.87
CA LEU A 633 -11.58 21.95 -4.73
C LEU A 633 -12.48 20.74 -4.43
N VAL A 634 -11.90 19.54 -4.42
CA VAL A 634 -12.51 18.37 -3.77
C VAL A 634 -11.86 18.17 -2.40
N VAL A 635 -12.66 17.99 -1.37
CA VAL A 635 -12.18 17.62 -0.03
C VAL A 635 -12.66 16.20 0.25
N LEU A 636 -11.71 15.28 0.41
CA LEU A 636 -11.96 13.90 0.80
C LEU A 636 -11.66 13.76 2.30
N SER A 637 -12.69 14.00 3.11
CA SER A 637 -12.68 13.77 4.55
C SER A 637 -12.92 12.28 4.83
N ALA A 638 -11.98 11.47 4.33
CA ALA A 638 -12.06 10.02 4.34
C ALA A 638 -10.66 9.43 4.54
N CYS A 639 -10.57 8.31 5.26
CA CYS A 639 -9.32 7.61 5.56
C CYS A 639 -8.57 7.16 4.29
N ARG A 640 -7.23 7.19 4.34
CA ARG A 640 -6.31 6.71 3.28
C ARG A 640 -6.57 7.26 1.87
N THR A 641 -7.14 8.44 1.72
CA THR A 641 -7.47 8.99 0.39
C THR A 641 -6.29 9.58 -0.40
N ALA A 642 -5.09 9.64 0.18
CA ALA A 642 -3.85 10.12 -0.44
C ALA A 642 -2.68 9.12 -0.29
N VAL A 643 -2.92 7.92 0.24
CA VAL A 643 -1.92 6.82 0.24
C VAL A 643 -1.85 6.23 -1.15
N GLY A 644 -0.66 5.86 -1.60
CA GLY A 644 -0.45 5.00 -2.76
C GLY A 644 0.36 3.76 -2.42
N ASN A 645 0.16 2.64 -3.12
CA ASN A 645 1.17 1.57 -3.27
C ASN A 645 1.95 1.80 -4.57
N GLU A 646 3.04 1.06 -4.85
CA GLU A 646 3.83 1.20 -6.09
C GLU A 646 2.97 1.11 -7.38
N GLU A 647 1.78 0.53 -7.30
CA GLU A 647 0.81 0.40 -8.40
C GLU A 647 -0.18 1.58 -8.51
N ALA A 648 -0.30 2.44 -7.50
CA ALA A 648 -1.32 3.50 -7.43
C ALA A 648 -0.84 4.72 -6.59
N GLU A 649 0.29 5.31 -6.96
CA GLU A 649 1.13 6.12 -6.07
C GLU A 649 0.66 7.55 -5.68
N LEU A 650 -0.50 8.05 -6.13
CA LEU A 650 -1.02 9.37 -5.71
C LEU A 650 -2.38 9.34 -4.99
N GLY A 651 -2.89 8.17 -4.63
CA GLY A 651 -4.17 8.11 -3.94
C GLY A 651 -5.36 8.59 -4.79
N PHE A 652 -6.49 8.86 -4.14
CA PHE A 652 -7.63 9.58 -4.73
C PHE A 652 -7.30 11.02 -5.12
N ALA A 653 -6.20 11.59 -4.63
CA ALA A 653 -5.87 13.00 -4.81
C ALA A 653 -5.18 13.29 -6.15
N GLY A 654 -4.22 12.46 -6.57
CA GLY A 654 -3.72 12.49 -7.95
C GLY A 654 -4.77 12.04 -8.96
N PHE A 655 -5.64 11.13 -8.55
CA PHE A 655 -6.81 10.77 -9.33
C PHE A 655 -7.83 11.93 -9.43
N ALA A 656 -8.06 12.73 -8.39
CA ALA A 656 -8.98 13.86 -8.47
C ALA A 656 -8.47 14.92 -9.47
N VAL A 657 -7.14 15.12 -9.54
CA VAL A 657 -6.51 15.89 -10.61
C VAL A 657 -6.78 15.27 -11.98
N SER A 658 -6.67 13.94 -12.12
CA SER A 658 -7.00 13.25 -13.38
C SER A 658 -8.50 13.30 -13.75
N ALA A 659 -9.39 13.40 -12.77
CA ALA A 659 -10.82 13.63 -12.94
C ALA A 659 -11.16 15.09 -13.33
N GLY A 660 -10.15 15.95 -13.52
CA GLY A 660 -10.29 17.32 -13.98
C GLY A 660 -10.63 18.32 -12.87
N VAL A 661 -10.39 17.95 -11.60
CA VAL A 661 -10.44 18.88 -10.47
C VAL A 661 -9.12 19.63 -10.39
N LYS A 662 -9.15 20.91 -10.03
CA LYS A 662 -7.90 21.66 -9.87
C LYS A 662 -7.07 21.26 -8.66
N SER A 663 -7.74 20.93 -7.57
CA SER A 663 -7.10 20.65 -6.29
C SER A 663 -7.90 19.62 -5.49
N ALA A 664 -7.21 18.75 -4.79
CA ALA A 664 -7.79 17.82 -3.83
C ALA A 664 -7.11 17.97 -2.47
N LEU A 665 -7.91 18.04 -1.41
CA LEU A 665 -7.46 17.87 -0.04
C LEU A 665 -7.83 16.45 0.40
N ALA A 666 -6.84 15.64 0.76
CA ALA A 666 -7.03 14.22 1.07
C ALA A 666 -6.07 13.74 2.17
N SER A 667 -6.37 12.59 2.76
CA SER A 667 -5.65 12.05 3.92
C SER A 667 -4.64 10.94 3.55
N LEU A 668 -3.42 11.04 4.05
CA LEU A 668 -2.32 10.10 3.89
C LEU A 668 -2.44 8.86 4.80
N TRP A 669 -3.43 8.75 5.69
CA TRP A 669 -3.65 7.56 6.52
C TRP A 669 -5.06 7.53 7.15
N TYR A 670 -5.33 6.52 7.98
CA TYR A 670 -6.52 6.50 8.83
C TYR A 670 -6.43 7.59 9.90
N VAL A 671 -7.23 8.63 9.74
CA VAL A 671 -7.27 9.78 10.65
C VAL A 671 -8.33 9.58 11.73
N SER A 672 -8.13 10.19 12.90
CA SER A 672 -9.15 10.20 13.96
C SER A 672 -10.37 11.00 13.50
N ASP A 673 -11.57 10.47 13.75
CA ASP A 673 -12.86 11.15 13.44
C ASP A 673 -12.90 12.55 14.09
N GLU A 674 -12.50 12.66 15.35
CA GLU A 674 -12.47 13.93 16.07
C GLU A 674 -11.37 14.89 15.58
N GLY A 675 -10.18 14.35 15.25
CA GLY A 675 -9.09 15.15 14.68
C GLY A 675 -9.45 15.71 13.30
N THR A 676 -10.13 14.91 12.49
CA THR A 676 -10.62 15.29 11.16
C THR A 676 -11.68 16.37 11.25
N LEU A 677 -12.67 16.22 12.13
CA LEU A 677 -13.66 17.27 12.41
C LEU A 677 -12.97 18.57 12.81
N GLY A 678 -11.96 18.51 13.69
CA GLY A 678 -11.16 19.66 14.10
C GLY A 678 -10.46 20.36 12.94
N LEU A 679 -9.71 19.59 12.15
CA LEU A 679 -8.97 20.11 11.01
C LEU A 679 -9.89 20.68 9.93
N MET A 680 -10.97 19.98 9.56
CA MET A 680 -11.90 20.43 8.52
C MET A 680 -12.66 21.69 8.93
N THR A 681 -13.07 21.76 10.20
CA THR A 681 -13.71 22.96 10.75
C THR A 681 -12.81 24.18 10.63
N GLU A 682 -11.54 24.06 11.03
CA GLU A 682 -10.60 25.17 10.96
C GLU A 682 -10.17 25.46 9.51
N PHE A 683 -9.99 24.44 8.67
CA PHE A 683 -9.67 24.60 7.25
C PHE A 683 -10.72 25.44 6.53
N TYR A 684 -12.02 25.15 6.71
CA TYR A 684 -13.08 25.92 6.05
C TYR A 684 -13.24 27.34 6.59
N SER A 685 -12.93 27.55 7.88
CA SER A 685 -12.81 28.90 8.45
C SER A 685 -11.69 29.68 7.75
N GLN A 686 -10.49 29.11 7.71
CA GLN A 686 -9.31 29.73 7.09
C GLN A 686 -9.45 29.89 5.57
N LEU A 687 -10.17 29.00 4.89
CA LEU A 687 -10.40 29.08 3.45
C LEU A 687 -11.22 30.31 3.04
N ARG A 688 -12.00 30.90 3.95
CA ARG A 688 -12.72 32.16 3.71
C ARG A 688 -11.82 33.39 3.84
N GLU A 689 -10.86 33.33 4.75
CA GLU A 689 -10.01 34.46 5.14
C GLU A 689 -8.73 34.54 4.29
N THR A 690 -8.21 33.39 3.88
CA THR A 690 -6.99 33.28 3.09
C THR A 690 -7.27 33.37 1.58
N ARG A 691 -6.19 33.54 0.79
CA ARG A 691 -6.28 33.68 -0.67
C ARG A 691 -6.03 32.39 -1.43
N THR A 692 -5.34 31.44 -0.82
CA THR A 692 -4.90 30.18 -1.43
C THR A 692 -5.31 29.00 -0.56
N LYS A 693 -5.59 27.86 -1.19
CA LYS A 693 -6.04 26.63 -0.53
C LYS A 693 -4.95 26.04 0.37
N ALA A 694 -3.69 26.10 -0.08
CA ALA A 694 -2.55 25.63 0.72
C ALA A 694 -2.33 26.47 1.99
N GLU A 695 -2.53 27.79 1.93
CA GLU A 695 -2.43 28.63 3.13
C GLU A 695 -3.59 28.38 4.10
N ALA A 696 -4.81 28.13 3.60
CA ALA A 696 -5.91 27.70 4.45
C ALA A 696 -5.59 26.40 5.20
N LEU A 697 -5.03 25.40 4.50
CA LEU A 697 -4.61 24.14 5.12
C LEU A 697 -3.50 24.35 6.15
N ARG A 698 -2.47 25.11 5.80
CA ARG A 698 -1.38 25.45 6.71
C ARG A 698 -1.91 26.08 8.00
N GLN A 699 -2.77 27.10 7.91
CA GLN A 699 -3.32 27.78 9.10
C GLN A 699 -4.14 26.82 9.99
N ALA A 700 -4.88 25.89 9.38
CA ALA A 700 -5.57 24.83 10.13
C ALA A 700 -4.58 23.90 10.83
N GLN A 701 -3.53 23.45 10.13
CA GLN A 701 -2.48 22.59 10.70
C GLN A 701 -1.75 23.29 11.87
N LEU A 702 -1.43 24.58 11.73
CA LEU A 702 -0.82 25.39 12.79
C LEU A 702 -1.74 25.54 14.00
N SER A 703 -3.05 25.69 13.78
CA SER A 703 -4.02 25.79 14.87
C SER A 703 -4.14 24.49 15.67
N LEU A 704 -4.02 23.33 15.01
CA LEU A 704 -3.90 22.04 15.71
C LEU A 704 -2.57 21.94 16.46
N LEU A 705 -1.45 22.19 15.77
CA LEU A 705 -0.10 22.15 16.33
C LEU A 705 0.03 23.00 17.60
N ASN A 706 -0.53 24.21 17.61
CA ASN A 706 -0.48 25.13 18.75
C ASN A 706 -1.47 24.77 19.88
N GLY A 707 -2.33 23.77 19.69
CA GLY A 707 -3.36 23.37 20.65
C GLY A 707 -4.55 24.32 20.73
N ASP A 708 -4.71 25.20 19.74
CA ASP A 708 -5.88 26.09 19.61
C ASP A 708 -7.12 25.31 19.21
N VAL A 709 -6.94 24.27 18.39
CA VAL A 709 -7.96 23.25 18.09
C VAL A 709 -7.79 22.06 19.04
N ARG A 710 -8.77 21.82 19.89
CA ARG A 710 -8.71 20.78 20.93
C ARG A 710 -10.07 20.30 21.37
N VAL A 711 -10.12 19.11 21.95
CA VAL A 711 -11.33 18.60 22.61
C VAL A 711 -11.24 18.89 24.10
N GLU A 712 -12.26 19.57 24.64
CA GLU A 712 -12.36 19.90 26.06
C GLU A 712 -13.81 19.76 26.55
N GLY A 713 -14.02 18.95 27.58
CA GLY A 713 -15.34 18.65 28.13
C GLY A 713 -16.31 18.02 27.12
N GLY A 714 -15.79 17.18 26.21
CA GLY A 714 -16.57 16.56 25.12
C GLY A 714 -16.99 17.54 24.03
N GLN A 715 -16.38 18.73 23.98
CA GLN A 715 -16.64 19.73 22.95
C GLN A 715 -15.35 20.04 22.18
N LEU A 716 -15.46 20.12 20.85
CA LEU A 716 -14.40 20.65 20.01
C LEU A 716 -14.38 22.18 20.14
N ARG A 717 -13.23 22.71 20.54
CA ARG A 717 -12.92 24.13 20.51
C ARG A 717 -11.96 24.39 19.35
N ALA A 718 -12.21 25.43 18.58
CA ALA A 718 -11.34 25.89 17.51
C ALA A 718 -11.51 27.41 17.35
N PRO A 719 -10.47 28.15 16.91
CA PRO A 719 -10.55 29.59 16.67
C PRO A 719 -11.66 30.01 15.71
N GLY A 720 -11.91 29.20 14.67
CA GLY A 720 -13.01 29.45 13.76
C GLY A 720 -14.36 29.48 14.46
N VAL A 721 -14.69 28.51 15.32
CA VAL A 721 -16.08 28.34 15.74
C VAL A 721 -16.45 29.28 16.89
N SER A 722 -17.54 30.04 16.71
CA SER A 722 -18.04 30.97 17.73
C SER A 722 -18.54 30.27 19.00
N THR A 723 -19.01 29.02 18.87
CA THR A 723 -19.51 28.18 19.96
C THR A 723 -18.85 26.80 19.87
N PRO A 724 -18.35 26.22 20.97
CA PRO A 724 -17.77 24.89 20.94
C PRO A 724 -18.75 23.85 20.38
N LEU A 725 -18.27 23.00 19.48
CA LEU A 725 -19.09 21.97 18.83
C LEU A 725 -19.18 20.74 19.75
N ALA A 726 -20.38 20.29 20.09
CA ALA A 726 -20.54 19.08 20.89
C ALA A 726 -20.13 17.85 20.06
N LEU A 727 -19.27 17.00 20.63
CA LEU A 727 -18.94 15.73 20.01
C LEU A 727 -20.09 14.72 20.21
N PRO A 728 -20.39 13.87 19.22
CA PRO A 728 -21.37 12.80 19.37
C PRO A 728 -21.02 11.85 20.52
N GLU A 729 -22.02 11.34 21.25
CA GLU A 729 -21.84 10.45 22.43
C GLU A 729 -21.05 9.15 22.13
N ARG A 730 -20.98 8.72 20.86
CA ARG A 730 -20.23 7.53 20.40
C ARG A 730 -18.78 7.81 20.00
N SER A 731 -18.34 9.07 20.04
CA SER A 731 -16.93 9.44 19.81
C SER A 731 -16.15 9.02 21.06
N THR A 732 -15.10 8.21 20.91
CA THR A 732 -14.61 7.34 21.99
C THR A 732 -13.92 8.09 23.15
N GLY A 733 -14.49 8.04 24.35
CA GLY A 733 -13.75 7.75 25.60
C GLY A 733 -12.87 8.80 26.29
N ALA A 734 -12.64 10.01 25.76
CA ALA A 734 -11.86 11.03 26.49
C ALA A 734 -12.57 12.40 26.49
N GLU A 735 -12.96 12.89 27.68
CA GLU A 735 -13.55 14.23 27.85
C GLU A 735 -12.62 15.34 27.32
N ASN A 736 -11.31 15.11 27.37
CA ASN A 736 -10.29 16.04 26.87
C ASN A 736 -9.30 15.31 25.95
N ARG A 737 -8.98 15.88 24.80
CA ARG A 737 -7.92 15.40 23.90
C ARG A 737 -7.08 16.55 23.38
N ASP A 738 -5.77 16.34 23.39
CA ASP A 738 -4.78 17.19 22.74
C ASP A 738 -4.59 16.72 21.31
N LEU A 739 -4.77 17.64 20.35
CA LEU A 739 -4.67 17.39 18.92
C LEU A 739 -3.39 17.99 18.30
N SER A 740 -2.42 18.43 19.14
CA SER A 740 -1.16 19.04 18.70
C SER A 740 -0.17 18.07 18.06
N HIS A 741 -0.30 16.76 18.33
CA HIS A 741 0.59 15.76 17.76
C HIS A 741 0.45 15.68 16.23
N PRO A 742 1.54 15.57 15.44
CA PRO A 742 1.48 15.58 13.97
C PRO A 742 0.56 14.53 13.35
N TYR A 743 0.37 13.39 14.01
CA TYR A 743 -0.66 12.39 13.68
C TYR A 743 -2.01 13.00 13.24
N TYR A 744 -2.46 14.10 13.88
CA TYR A 744 -3.76 14.71 13.61
C TYR A 744 -3.77 15.71 12.45
N TRP A 745 -2.64 16.33 12.13
CA TRP A 745 -2.60 17.46 11.19
C TRP A 745 -1.67 17.24 9.99
N SER A 746 -0.59 16.45 10.12
CA SER A 746 0.33 16.17 9.01
C SER A 746 -0.19 15.10 8.04
N GLY A 747 -1.30 14.45 8.41
CA GLY A 747 -1.98 13.44 7.61
C GLY A 747 -2.79 13.99 6.46
N PHE A 748 -3.03 15.29 6.37
CA PHE A 748 -3.76 15.87 5.24
C PHE A 748 -2.81 16.67 4.34
N THR A 749 -2.96 16.49 3.04
CA THR A 749 -2.13 17.16 2.03
C THR A 749 -2.98 17.74 0.90
N MET A 750 -2.51 18.85 0.35
CA MET A 750 -3.10 19.49 -0.83
C MET A 750 -2.42 18.92 -2.07
N VAL A 751 -3.19 18.35 -2.99
CA VAL A 751 -2.69 17.84 -4.28
C VAL A 751 -3.27 18.66 -5.42
N GLY A 752 -2.44 19.06 -6.38
CA GLY A 752 -2.82 19.89 -7.52
C GLY A 752 -2.47 21.37 -7.31
N SER A 753 -3.28 22.28 -7.87
CA SER A 753 -3.03 23.72 -7.75
C SER A 753 -3.25 24.19 -6.30
N PRO A 754 -2.28 24.80 -5.60
CA PRO A 754 -2.46 25.21 -4.21
C PRO A 754 -3.24 26.52 -4.03
N TRP A 755 -3.59 27.21 -5.12
CA TRP A 755 -4.21 28.54 -5.10
C TRP A 755 -5.61 28.57 -5.69
#